data_AF-K1R4H7-F1
#
_entry.id   AF-K1R4H7-F1
#
_cell.length_a   1.000
_cell.length_b   1.000
_cell.length_c   1.000
_cell.angle_alpha   90.00
_cell.angle_beta   90.00
_cell.angle_gamma   90.00
#
_symmetry.space_group_name_H-M   'P 1'
#
loop_
_entity.id
_entity.type
_entity.pdbx_description
1 polymer ?
#
loop_
_entity_poly.entity_id
_entity_poly.type
_entity_poly.pdbx_seq_one_letter_code
_entity_poly.pdbx_strand_id
1 'polypeptide(L)'
;MCMLRGGKFSNQSLAVIPSFEEVNSIAQNILGRVKHRPKIGIVCGSGLGGLADDVQDAEILPYSEIPTFPVSTVPGHMGKLVFGILEGKTVVLMRGRLHCYEGYPMWKTTIPIRVMKALGVTTIFLTNAAGGINPDFNVGDMMIIRDHIDLPGLTGECVLRGANDERFGPRFLATVDTYDPELRATCKKVFQDLGLSQLMREGTYVMIGGPTFETVAESRLLKAFGGDSVGMSTVAEAIVARHMGMRVFGLSLITDMCCLSYDTANHTTHEEVLAIGQKRAEDLKAIVMRLLKDTTRRLRHLKLVAVRNLKCQFQSGKELSDLETFFCLHKDRDSKEFYQSERITASLNPSWQSFDISRYEDKINTTTLLVRVWVKNKTSTRLLLDWMVELNALEYLADKLQQDKGIKYAPNTLIFGMFDQFFRAPEVRPVGVGIGDPGVEAEDDKSSKSQSVSTQCFLKVEIASTKKSYTASSLSRIYTVLRAIKQTQASVHKVRRSIEDKLLSSQETTRKRAEHEDLLLKREQLCAEVTWRTASVNKMKDHADQLHRSNQEQETAMKKNKEKLEEKQREQAEKKKDYDQTREKLIKESAQLFIRRKQLIRELATYIYPITEVISWCFPRIYNVDIFITEWSISLLQDKHQQNHI
;
A
#
# COMPACT_ATOMS: atom_id res chain seq x y z
N MET A 1 20.95 -29.86 34.42
CA MET A 1 22.06 -30.52 33.70
C MET A 1 21.49 -31.27 32.50
N CYS A 2 21.40 -30.63 31.33
CA CYS A 2 21.40 -31.28 30.03
C CYS A 2 21.98 -30.28 29.04
N MET A 3 23.06 -30.70 28.40
CA MET A 3 24.07 -29.85 27.81
C MET A 3 23.62 -29.20 26.51
N LEU A 4 24.10 -27.97 26.34
CA LEU A 4 24.42 -27.30 25.09
C LEU A 4 24.80 -28.29 23.98
N ARG A 5 23.90 -28.53 23.03
CA ARG A 5 24.29 -29.00 21.69
C ARG A 5 24.43 -27.77 20.81
N GLY A 6 25.68 -27.41 20.53
CA GLY A 6 26.07 -26.45 19.51
C GLY A 6 25.65 -26.94 18.13
N GLY A 7 24.39 -26.70 17.77
CA GLY A 7 23.98 -26.65 16.38
C GLY A 7 24.43 -25.31 15.82
N LYS A 8 25.33 -25.32 14.83
CA LYS A 8 25.45 -24.18 13.91
C LYS A 8 24.04 -23.97 13.36
N PHE A 9 23.42 -22.84 13.68
CA PHE A 9 22.25 -22.36 12.96
C PHE A 9 22.67 -22.26 11.49
N SER A 10 22.36 -23.28 10.70
CA SER A 10 22.33 -23.14 9.26
C SER A 10 21.39 -21.98 8.97
N ASN A 11 21.81 -21.02 8.15
CA ASN A 11 20.97 -19.95 7.60
C ASN A 11 19.69 -20.59 7.02
N GLN A 12 18.67 -20.79 7.88
CA GLN A 12 17.30 -20.94 7.44
C GLN A 12 17.03 -19.64 6.71
N SER A 13 16.68 -19.74 5.42
CA SER A 13 16.42 -18.60 4.55
C SER A 13 15.48 -17.65 5.28
N LEU A 14 16.01 -16.53 5.76
CA LEU A 14 15.22 -15.39 6.19
C LEU A 14 14.22 -15.13 5.06
N ALA A 15 12.94 -14.99 5.40
CA ALA A 15 11.89 -14.77 4.40
C ALA A 15 12.37 -13.71 3.40
N VAL A 16 12.46 -14.10 2.13
CA VAL A 16 13.03 -13.27 1.07
C VAL A 16 12.05 -12.14 0.79
N ILE A 17 12.20 -11.04 1.52
CA ILE A 17 11.58 -9.76 1.20
C ILE A 17 12.11 -9.35 -0.18
N PRO A 18 11.25 -8.84 -1.09
CA PRO A 18 11.69 -8.43 -2.41
C PRO A 18 12.75 -7.34 -2.28
N SER A 19 13.87 -7.54 -2.98
CA SER A 19 14.97 -6.58 -2.95
C SER A 19 14.55 -5.25 -3.58
N PHE A 20 15.26 -4.18 -3.24
CA PHE A 20 15.06 -2.89 -3.88
C PHE A 20 15.25 -2.97 -5.40
N GLU A 21 16.19 -3.79 -5.84
CA GLU A 21 16.49 -4.06 -7.24
C GLU A 21 15.31 -4.75 -7.94
N GLU A 22 14.69 -5.75 -7.30
CA GLU A 22 13.51 -6.44 -7.84
C GLU A 22 12.33 -5.48 -7.97
N VAL A 23 12.03 -4.69 -6.94
CA VAL A 23 10.95 -3.70 -6.98
C VAL A 23 11.19 -2.67 -8.10
N ASN A 24 12.42 -2.18 -8.25
CA ASN A 24 12.74 -1.25 -9.33
C ASN A 24 12.71 -1.92 -10.71
N SER A 25 13.11 -3.18 -10.83
CA SER A 25 13.01 -3.92 -12.09
C SER A 25 11.54 -4.04 -12.54
N ILE A 26 10.64 -4.37 -11.62
CA ILE A 26 9.19 -4.38 -11.86
C ILE A 26 8.71 -2.98 -12.28
N ALA A 27 9.10 -1.94 -11.54
CA ALA A 27 8.72 -0.57 -11.86
C ALA A 27 9.21 -0.14 -13.26
N GLN A 28 10.46 -0.46 -13.63
CA GLN A 28 11.00 -0.16 -14.96
C GLN A 28 10.28 -0.93 -16.07
N ASN A 29 9.92 -2.20 -15.83
CA ASN A 29 9.10 -2.97 -16.77
C ASN A 29 7.75 -2.27 -17.03
N ILE A 30 7.10 -1.79 -15.97
CA ILE A 30 5.85 -1.02 -16.08
C ILE A 30 6.09 0.31 -16.82
N LEU A 31 7.10 1.09 -16.43
CA LEU A 31 7.42 2.40 -17.03
C LEU A 31 7.77 2.32 -18.52
N GLY A 32 8.26 1.17 -19.00
CA GLY A 32 8.50 0.89 -20.42
C GLY A 32 7.22 0.59 -21.22
N ARG A 33 6.10 0.31 -20.53
CA ARG A 33 4.81 -0.05 -21.13
C ARG A 33 3.73 1.01 -20.95
N VAL A 34 3.93 1.96 -20.03
CA VAL A 34 2.97 3.05 -19.74
C VAL A 34 3.65 4.41 -19.84
N LYS A 35 2.94 5.39 -20.40
CA LYS A 35 3.42 6.77 -20.58
C LYS A 35 3.23 7.59 -19.31
N HIS A 36 2.18 7.31 -18.55
CA HIS A 36 1.82 8.04 -17.35
C HIS A 36 2.88 7.92 -16.24
N ARG A 37 3.06 8.99 -15.47
CA ARG A 37 3.96 9.06 -14.30
C ARG A 37 3.15 9.44 -13.06
N PRO A 38 2.52 8.47 -12.38
CA PRO A 38 1.52 8.75 -11.35
C PRO A 38 2.15 9.39 -10.12
N LYS A 39 1.43 10.36 -9.54
CA LYS A 39 1.76 10.94 -8.22
C LYS A 39 0.84 10.40 -7.12
N ILE A 40 -0.30 9.85 -7.51
CA ILE A 40 -1.31 9.33 -6.60
C ILE A 40 -1.57 7.86 -6.92
N GLY A 41 -1.51 7.02 -5.90
CA GLY A 41 -1.93 5.63 -5.93
C GLY A 41 -3.31 5.47 -5.30
N ILE A 42 -4.17 4.64 -5.85
CA ILE A 42 -5.48 4.32 -5.25
C ILE A 42 -5.64 2.80 -5.24
N VAL A 43 -5.92 2.25 -4.06
CA VAL A 43 -6.23 0.82 -3.90
C VAL A 43 -7.74 0.69 -3.74
N CYS A 44 -8.39 0.17 -4.77
CA CYS A 44 -9.83 -0.02 -4.82
C CYS A 44 -10.21 -1.30 -4.06
N GLY A 45 -10.91 -1.14 -2.94
CA GLY A 45 -11.60 -2.24 -2.26
C GLY A 45 -12.94 -2.57 -2.93
N SER A 46 -13.69 -3.49 -2.32
CA SER A 46 -15.05 -3.86 -2.74
C SER A 46 -15.95 -2.61 -2.85
N GLY A 47 -16.62 -2.44 -3.99
CA GLY A 47 -17.51 -1.28 -4.26
C GLY A 47 -16.86 -0.10 -4.98
N LEU A 48 -15.52 -0.02 -5.06
CA LEU A 48 -14.81 1.07 -5.75
C LEU A 48 -14.18 0.65 -7.09
N GLY A 49 -14.49 -0.54 -7.57
CA GLY A 49 -14.01 -1.04 -8.86
C GLY A 49 -14.46 -0.18 -10.06
N GLY A 50 -15.58 0.54 -9.94
CA GLY A 50 -16.10 1.43 -10.98
C GLY A 50 -15.31 2.74 -11.14
N LEU A 51 -14.55 3.17 -10.12
CA LEU A 51 -13.72 4.38 -10.22
C LEU A 51 -12.67 4.27 -11.34
N ALA A 52 -12.22 3.04 -11.64
CA ALA A 52 -11.28 2.78 -12.71
C ALA A 52 -11.86 3.08 -14.10
N ASP A 53 -13.18 3.08 -14.25
CA ASP A 53 -13.85 3.30 -15.53
C ASP A 53 -13.94 4.81 -15.87
N ASP A 54 -13.72 5.71 -14.90
CA ASP A 54 -13.68 7.17 -15.11
C ASP A 54 -12.29 7.74 -15.38
N VAL A 55 -11.27 6.88 -15.38
CA VAL A 55 -9.89 7.29 -15.63
C VAL A 55 -9.75 7.69 -17.10
N GLN A 56 -9.36 8.95 -17.32
CA GLN A 56 -9.11 9.49 -18.66
C GLN A 56 -7.75 9.03 -19.18
N ASP A 57 -7.64 8.87 -20.50
CA ASP A 57 -6.43 8.37 -21.17
C ASP A 57 -5.88 7.08 -20.53
N ALA A 58 -6.79 6.16 -20.19
CA ALA A 58 -6.47 4.98 -19.41
C ALA A 58 -5.52 4.00 -20.14
N GLU A 59 -4.41 3.66 -19.50
CA GLU A 59 -3.53 2.54 -19.87
C GLU A 59 -3.71 1.42 -18.84
N ILE A 60 -4.21 0.27 -19.29
CA ILE A 60 -4.57 -0.86 -18.42
C ILE A 60 -3.50 -1.96 -18.55
N LEU A 61 -2.98 -2.40 -17.41
CA LEU A 61 -1.95 -3.43 -17.33
C LEU A 61 -2.38 -4.57 -16.39
N PRO A 62 -2.71 -5.76 -16.91
CA PRO A 62 -3.05 -6.91 -16.08
C PRO A 62 -1.89 -7.36 -15.20
N TYR A 63 -2.16 -7.77 -13.96
CA TYR A 63 -1.13 -8.24 -13.02
C TYR A 63 -0.35 -9.43 -13.58
N SER A 64 -1.02 -10.33 -14.30
CA SER A 64 -0.41 -11.51 -14.93
C SER A 64 0.63 -11.19 -16.00
N GLU A 65 0.59 -9.99 -16.57
CA GLU A 65 1.54 -9.55 -17.60
C GLU A 65 2.76 -8.82 -17.01
N ILE A 66 2.75 -8.56 -15.71
CA ILE A 66 3.86 -7.92 -15.00
C ILE A 66 4.71 -9.04 -14.39
N PRO A 67 5.98 -9.20 -14.82
CA PRO A 67 6.86 -10.23 -14.28
C PRO A 67 6.93 -10.14 -12.75
N THR A 68 6.91 -11.30 -12.08
CA THR A 68 6.98 -11.47 -10.62
C THR A 68 5.90 -10.77 -9.80
N PHE A 69 4.91 -10.14 -10.44
CA PHE A 69 3.82 -9.47 -9.77
C PHE A 69 2.78 -10.48 -9.25
N PRO A 70 2.29 -10.31 -8.02
CA PRO A 70 1.22 -11.14 -7.47
C PRO A 70 -0.12 -10.94 -8.20
N VAL A 71 -0.95 -11.99 -8.27
CA VAL A 71 -2.24 -11.99 -8.96
C VAL A 71 -3.35 -12.15 -7.92
N SER A 72 -4.48 -11.46 -8.08
CA SER A 72 -5.61 -11.60 -7.17
C SER A 72 -6.51 -12.77 -7.58
N THR A 73 -7.00 -13.52 -6.61
CA THR A 73 -7.86 -14.70 -6.78
C THR A 73 -9.29 -14.50 -6.25
N VAL A 74 -9.55 -13.40 -5.55
CA VAL A 74 -10.84 -13.10 -4.90
C VAL A 74 -11.88 -12.62 -5.92
N PRO A 75 -13.13 -13.13 -5.88
CA PRO A 75 -14.22 -12.60 -6.71
C PRO A 75 -14.38 -11.08 -6.56
N GLY A 76 -14.59 -10.38 -7.68
CA GLY A 76 -14.66 -8.91 -7.71
C GLY A 76 -13.31 -8.19 -7.86
N HIS A 77 -12.18 -8.90 -7.73
CA HIS A 77 -10.85 -8.35 -7.93
C HIS A 77 -10.34 -8.68 -9.34
N MET A 78 -10.46 -7.72 -10.27
CA MET A 78 -10.11 -7.94 -11.68
C MET A 78 -8.62 -8.17 -11.95
N GLY A 79 -7.73 -7.81 -11.01
CA GLY A 79 -6.30 -8.04 -11.11
C GLY A 79 -5.61 -7.15 -12.15
N LYS A 80 -5.91 -5.84 -12.17
CA LYS A 80 -5.37 -4.90 -13.17
C LYS A 80 -4.86 -3.61 -12.52
N LEU A 81 -3.73 -3.10 -13.00
CA LEU A 81 -3.30 -1.72 -12.78
C LEU A 81 -3.91 -0.84 -13.86
N VAL A 82 -4.48 0.30 -13.46
CA VAL A 82 -5.05 1.28 -14.39
C VAL A 82 -4.34 2.60 -14.19
N PHE A 83 -3.63 3.07 -15.21
CA PHE A 83 -2.92 4.33 -15.23
C PHE A 83 -3.71 5.35 -16.01
N GLY A 84 -3.70 6.62 -15.62
CA GLY A 84 -4.30 7.67 -16.42
C GLY A 84 -4.49 8.96 -15.65
N ILE A 85 -5.47 9.75 -16.05
CA ILE A 85 -5.77 11.06 -15.49
C ILE A 85 -7.13 11.03 -14.80
N LEU A 86 -7.18 11.45 -13.54
CA LEU A 86 -8.41 11.61 -12.78
C LEU A 86 -8.40 12.98 -12.10
N GLU A 87 -9.41 13.81 -12.35
CA GLU A 87 -9.49 15.20 -11.86
C GLU A 87 -8.21 16.03 -12.15
N GLY A 88 -7.62 15.83 -13.34
CA GLY A 88 -6.39 16.50 -13.77
C GLY A 88 -5.12 16.00 -13.07
N LYS A 89 -5.18 14.89 -12.33
CA LYS A 89 -4.03 14.27 -11.67
C LYS A 89 -3.66 12.96 -12.34
N THR A 90 -2.37 12.72 -12.53
CA THR A 90 -1.88 11.42 -12.97
C THR A 90 -1.95 10.41 -11.84
N VAL A 91 -2.74 9.36 -12.04
CA VAL A 91 -3.08 8.35 -11.04
C VAL A 91 -2.68 6.94 -11.50
N VAL A 92 -2.47 6.05 -10.54
CA VAL A 92 -2.45 4.61 -10.75
C VAL A 92 -3.43 3.95 -9.78
N LEU A 93 -4.35 3.15 -10.32
CA LEU A 93 -5.37 2.43 -9.56
C LEU A 93 -5.06 0.94 -9.56
N MET A 94 -5.19 0.31 -8.40
CA MET A 94 -5.27 -1.15 -8.27
C MET A 94 -6.73 -1.58 -8.31
N ARG A 95 -7.18 -2.12 -9.45
CA ARG A 95 -8.49 -2.74 -9.59
C ARG A 95 -8.40 -4.20 -9.18
N GLY A 96 -8.42 -4.40 -7.87
CA GLY A 96 -8.24 -5.69 -7.21
C GLY A 96 -7.02 -5.68 -6.30
N ARG A 97 -7.25 -5.62 -4.99
CA ARG A 97 -6.26 -5.84 -3.93
C ARG A 97 -5.86 -7.33 -3.79
N LEU A 98 -4.73 -7.56 -3.15
CA LEU A 98 -4.24 -8.87 -2.71
C LEU A 98 -4.40 -8.99 -1.19
N HIS A 99 -4.79 -10.16 -0.71
CA HIS A 99 -5.01 -10.42 0.70
C HIS A 99 -4.15 -11.58 1.20
N CYS A 100 -3.82 -11.56 2.49
CA CYS A 100 -3.02 -12.62 3.10
C CYS A 100 -3.79 -13.94 3.21
N TYR A 101 -5.11 -13.89 3.41
CA TYR A 101 -5.95 -15.08 3.46
C TYR A 101 -6.00 -15.84 2.11
N GLU A 102 -5.53 -15.25 1.00
CA GLU A 102 -5.33 -15.94 -0.28
C GLU A 102 -4.10 -16.88 -0.26
N GLY A 103 -3.38 -16.94 0.86
CA GLY A 103 -2.16 -17.73 1.04
C GLY A 103 -0.88 -16.95 0.70
N TYR A 104 -0.99 -15.66 0.40
CA TYR A 104 0.17 -14.81 0.20
C TYR A 104 0.79 -14.39 1.54
N PRO A 105 2.13 -14.40 1.67
CA PRO A 105 2.76 -13.76 2.81
C PRO A 105 2.55 -12.25 2.75
N MET A 106 2.49 -11.60 3.92
CA MET A 106 2.16 -10.17 4.06
C MET A 106 3.01 -9.26 3.17
N TRP A 107 4.32 -9.53 3.07
CA TRP A 107 5.23 -8.77 2.21
C TRP A 107 4.87 -8.86 0.72
N LYS A 108 4.28 -9.97 0.26
CA LYS A 108 3.92 -10.16 -1.14
C LYS A 108 2.66 -9.38 -1.50
N THR A 109 1.70 -9.30 -0.57
CA THR A 109 0.48 -8.49 -0.75
C THR A 109 0.78 -7.00 -0.91
N THR A 110 1.93 -6.53 -0.40
CA THR A 110 2.33 -5.12 -0.39
C THR A 110 3.40 -4.75 -1.41
N ILE A 111 3.83 -5.70 -2.26
CA ILE A 111 4.69 -5.41 -3.44
C ILE A 111 4.13 -4.27 -4.29
N PRO A 112 2.82 -4.24 -4.63
CA PRO A 112 2.26 -3.16 -5.45
C PRO A 112 2.49 -1.77 -4.86
N ILE A 113 2.47 -1.64 -3.53
CA ILE A 113 2.68 -0.37 -2.84
C ILE A 113 4.14 0.11 -3.00
N ARG A 114 5.10 -0.82 -2.89
CA ARG A 114 6.51 -0.50 -3.13
C ARG A 114 6.77 -0.13 -4.58
N VAL A 115 6.13 -0.83 -5.50
CA VAL A 115 6.19 -0.54 -6.93
C VAL A 115 5.58 0.83 -7.22
N MET A 116 4.40 1.16 -6.65
CA MET A 116 3.79 2.50 -6.78
C MET A 116 4.75 3.61 -6.34
N LYS A 117 5.43 3.46 -5.20
CA LYS A 117 6.46 4.41 -4.78
C LYS A 117 7.58 4.54 -5.81
N ALA A 118 8.09 3.42 -6.32
CA ALA A 118 9.14 3.40 -7.35
C ALA A 118 8.69 4.04 -8.68
N LEU A 119 7.39 4.00 -8.98
CA LEU A 119 6.78 4.70 -10.13
C LEU A 119 6.63 6.22 -9.90
N GLY A 120 6.88 6.71 -8.67
CA GLY A 120 6.85 8.12 -8.32
C GLY A 120 5.62 8.57 -7.51
N VAL A 121 4.80 7.64 -7.01
CA VAL A 121 3.66 7.93 -6.15
C VAL A 121 4.13 8.53 -4.82
N THR A 122 3.47 9.61 -4.39
CA THR A 122 3.75 10.30 -3.13
C THR A 122 2.57 10.26 -2.16
N THR A 123 1.36 10.00 -2.65
CA THR A 123 0.13 9.90 -1.85
C THR A 123 -0.64 8.66 -2.25
N ILE A 124 -1.13 7.90 -1.26
CA ILE A 124 -1.94 6.70 -1.49
C ILE A 124 -3.30 6.79 -0.81
N PHE A 125 -4.33 6.42 -1.55
CA PHE A 125 -5.72 6.32 -1.08
C PHE A 125 -6.05 4.84 -0.95
N LEU A 126 -6.32 4.39 0.26
CA LEU A 126 -6.65 3.01 0.58
C LEU A 126 -8.12 2.90 0.91
N THR A 127 -8.83 2.03 0.20
CA THR A 127 -10.25 1.81 0.42
C THR A 127 -10.53 0.36 0.72
N ASN A 128 -11.54 0.08 1.55
CA ASN A 128 -11.93 -1.28 1.89
C ASN A 128 -13.42 -1.35 2.24
N ALA A 129 -13.95 -2.57 2.23
CA ALA A 129 -15.16 -2.92 2.96
C ALA A 129 -14.77 -3.38 4.37
N ALA A 130 -15.59 -3.06 5.35
CA ALA A 130 -15.36 -3.36 6.75
C ALA A 130 -16.68 -3.66 7.48
N GLY A 131 -16.59 -4.54 8.49
CA GLY A 131 -17.66 -4.74 9.47
C GLY A 131 -17.64 -3.61 10.51
N GLY A 132 -18.79 -3.04 10.82
CA GLY A 132 -18.96 -2.02 11.85
C GLY A 132 -19.00 -2.64 13.24
N ILE A 133 -18.05 -2.29 14.11
CA ILE A 133 -18.01 -2.70 15.52
C ILE A 133 -18.67 -1.65 16.40
N ASN A 134 -18.48 -0.37 16.05
CA ASN A 134 -19.09 0.74 16.77
C ASN A 134 -20.62 0.72 16.53
N PRO A 135 -21.44 0.59 17.59
CA PRO A 135 -22.90 0.49 17.45
C PRO A 135 -23.56 1.77 16.92
N ASP A 136 -22.84 2.90 16.94
CA ASP A 136 -23.33 4.17 16.38
C ASP A 136 -23.19 4.23 14.85
N PHE A 137 -22.53 3.24 14.24
CA PHE A 137 -22.41 3.14 12.78
C PHE A 137 -23.60 2.39 12.18
N ASN A 138 -23.84 2.63 10.90
CA ASN A 138 -24.86 1.97 10.12
C ASN A 138 -24.27 1.38 8.85
N VAL A 139 -24.94 0.34 8.32
CA VAL A 139 -24.59 -0.21 7.01
C VAL A 139 -24.71 0.88 5.94
N GLY A 140 -23.65 1.06 5.17
CA GLY A 140 -23.49 2.10 4.16
C GLY A 140 -22.84 3.40 4.67
N ASP A 141 -22.52 3.51 5.96
CA ASP A 141 -21.66 4.58 6.47
C ASP A 141 -20.24 4.44 5.89
N MET A 142 -19.53 5.56 5.84
CA MET A 142 -18.16 5.65 5.35
C MET A 142 -17.27 6.20 6.45
N MET A 143 -16.38 5.35 6.96
CA MET A 143 -15.48 5.68 8.04
C MET A 143 -14.13 6.12 7.51
N ILE A 144 -13.77 7.38 7.76
CA ILE A 144 -12.40 7.87 7.61
C ILE A 144 -11.53 7.16 8.65
N ILE A 145 -10.48 6.46 8.19
CA ILE A 145 -9.57 5.76 9.09
C ILE A 145 -8.65 6.79 9.74
N ARG A 146 -8.84 7.01 11.05
CA ARG A 146 -7.98 7.88 11.85
C ARG A 146 -6.75 7.16 12.35
N ASP A 147 -6.93 5.90 12.76
CA ASP A 147 -5.87 5.06 13.28
C ASP A 147 -6.17 3.58 13.01
N HIS A 148 -5.23 2.69 13.33
CA HIS A 148 -5.41 1.25 13.18
C HIS A 148 -4.88 0.43 14.35
N ILE A 149 -5.42 -0.78 14.50
CA ILE A 149 -4.84 -1.84 15.32
C ILE A 149 -4.38 -2.97 14.40
N ASP A 150 -3.08 -3.20 14.34
CA ASP A 150 -2.45 -4.26 13.54
C ASP A 150 -2.30 -5.55 14.37
N LEU A 151 -3.37 -6.35 14.50
CA LEU A 151 -3.31 -7.59 15.27
C LEU A 151 -2.27 -8.58 14.72
N PRO A 152 -2.18 -8.84 13.39
CA PRO A 152 -1.09 -9.65 12.84
C PRO A 152 0.29 -9.12 13.21
N GLY A 153 0.49 -7.80 13.16
CA GLY A 153 1.72 -7.14 13.57
C GLY A 153 2.08 -7.40 15.03
N LEU A 154 1.11 -7.30 15.94
CA LEU A 154 1.31 -7.55 17.37
C LEU A 154 1.70 -9.01 17.68
N THR A 155 1.29 -9.96 16.84
CA THR A 155 1.67 -11.38 16.97
C THR A 155 2.98 -11.74 16.24
N GLY A 156 3.65 -10.75 15.63
CA GLY A 156 4.93 -10.95 14.94
C GLY A 156 4.83 -11.18 13.42
N GLU A 157 3.64 -11.12 12.83
CA GLU A 157 3.43 -11.15 11.37
C GLU A 157 3.37 -9.73 10.77
N CYS A 158 4.19 -8.83 11.32
CA CYS A 158 4.36 -7.47 10.82
C CYS A 158 4.90 -7.50 9.39
N VAL A 159 4.31 -6.68 8.50
CA VAL A 159 4.71 -6.61 7.07
C VAL A 159 6.18 -6.21 6.85
N LEU A 160 6.80 -5.53 7.82
CA LEU A 160 8.21 -5.11 7.79
C LEU A 160 9.16 -6.13 8.43
N ARG A 161 8.67 -7.30 8.86
CA ARG A 161 9.50 -8.37 9.45
C ARG A 161 10.48 -8.93 8.42
N GLY A 162 11.76 -8.95 8.79
CA GLY A 162 12.89 -9.46 8.00
C GLY A 162 14.04 -8.46 7.97
N ALA A 163 14.93 -8.54 6.97
CA ALA A 163 15.99 -7.54 6.79
C ALA A 163 15.41 -6.20 6.29
N ASN A 164 15.88 -5.08 6.83
CA ASN A 164 15.47 -3.76 6.33
C ASN A 164 16.42 -3.29 5.24
N ASP A 165 15.86 -2.74 4.16
CA ASP A 165 16.62 -1.98 3.16
C ASP A 165 16.39 -0.49 3.41
N GLU A 166 17.45 0.23 3.81
CA GLU A 166 17.37 1.65 4.17
C GLU A 166 16.94 2.55 3.01
N ARG A 167 17.05 2.06 1.76
CA ARG A 167 16.56 2.78 0.58
C ARG A 167 15.04 2.83 0.51
N PHE A 168 14.35 1.89 1.15
CA PHE A 168 12.90 1.94 1.30
C PHE A 168 12.46 2.80 2.48
N GLY A 169 13.17 2.74 3.61
CA GLY A 169 12.76 3.44 4.82
C GLY A 169 13.56 3.04 6.06
N PRO A 170 13.25 3.64 7.22
CA PRO A 170 13.97 3.40 8.46
C PRO A 170 13.66 2.03 9.05
N ARG A 171 14.64 1.42 9.72
CA ARG A 171 14.47 0.12 10.38
C ARG A 171 13.31 0.09 11.38
N PHE A 172 13.13 1.18 12.12
CA PHE A 172 12.07 1.35 13.10
C PHE A 172 11.21 2.54 12.69
N LEU A 173 10.04 2.25 12.12
CA LEU A 173 9.09 3.26 11.67
C LEU A 173 8.18 3.71 12.82
N ALA A 174 8.03 5.03 13.01
CA ALA A 174 6.96 5.57 13.83
C ALA A 174 5.64 5.53 13.04
N THR A 175 4.62 4.89 13.60
CA THR A 175 3.29 4.75 13.00
C THR A 175 2.29 5.83 13.43
N VAL A 176 2.69 6.74 14.31
CA VAL A 176 1.91 7.95 14.65
C VAL A 176 1.70 8.76 13.37
N ASP A 177 0.47 9.24 13.18
CA ASP A 177 0.02 9.97 12.00
C ASP A 177 0.27 9.21 10.68
N THR A 178 0.17 7.86 10.71
CA THR A 178 0.16 7.05 9.48
C THR A 178 -0.91 7.56 8.52
N TYR A 179 -2.12 7.84 9.03
CA TYR A 179 -3.21 8.43 8.27
C TYR A 179 -3.17 9.95 8.38
N ASP A 180 -2.87 10.59 7.25
CA ASP A 180 -2.53 12.00 7.15
C ASP A 180 -3.65 12.93 7.69
N PRO A 181 -3.40 13.72 8.74
CA PRO A 181 -4.41 14.58 9.36
C PRO A 181 -5.05 15.59 8.41
N GLU A 182 -4.29 16.10 7.44
CA GLU A 182 -4.76 17.09 6.47
C GLU A 182 -5.69 16.44 5.43
N LEU A 183 -5.35 15.24 4.94
CA LEU A 183 -6.22 14.48 4.05
C LEU A 183 -7.54 14.11 4.75
N ARG A 184 -7.48 13.72 6.03
CA ARG A 184 -8.68 13.45 6.85
C ARG A 184 -9.53 14.70 7.01
N ALA A 185 -8.93 15.84 7.39
CA ALA A 185 -9.65 17.11 7.54
C ALA A 185 -10.27 17.60 6.23
N THR A 186 -9.57 17.43 5.10
CA THR A 186 -10.09 17.76 3.78
C THR A 186 -11.26 16.86 3.41
N CYS A 187 -11.16 15.56 3.67
CA CYS A 187 -12.25 14.62 3.40
C CYS A 187 -13.52 14.97 4.20
N LYS A 188 -13.39 15.37 5.48
CA LYS A 188 -14.54 15.85 6.27
C LYS A 188 -15.26 17.03 5.60
N LYS A 189 -14.52 17.97 5.03
CA LYS A 189 -15.10 19.09 4.26
C LYS A 189 -15.77 18.60 2.99
N VAL A 190 -15.18 17.62 2.29
CA VAL A 190 -15.79 17.01 1.11
C VAL A 190 -17.14 16.36 1.44
N PHE A 191 -17.26 15.65 2.57
CA PHE A 191 -18.55 15.12 3.03
C PHE A 191 -19.59 16.22 3.30
N GLN A 192 -19.17 17.36 3.83
CA GLN A 192 -20.04 18.53 4.04
C GLN A 192 -20.48 19.14 2.70
N ASP A 193 -19.53 19.40 1.81
CA ASP A 193 -19.78 20.01 0.50
C ASP A 193 -20.68 19.16 -0.41
N LEU A 194 -20.62 17.83 -0.26
CA LEU A 194 -21.46 16.89 -1.01
C LEU A 194 -22.81 16.60 -0.35
N GLY A 195 -23.10 17.15 0.84
CA GLY A 195 -24.33 16.85 1.57
C GLY A 195 -24.41 15.40 2.09
N LEU A 196 -23.26 14.77 2.33
CA LEU A 196 -23.13 13.37 2.79
C LEU A 196 -22.67 13.27 4.26
N SER A 197 -22.72 14.36 5.02
CA SER A 197 -22.21 14.43 6.40
C SER A 197 -22.80 13.38 7.34
N GLN A 198 -24.06 12.99 7.12
CA GLN A 198 -24.77 11.97 7.87
C GLN A 198 -24.17 10.56 7.73
N LEU A 199 -23.52 10.27 6.60
CA LEU A 199 -22.85 9.00 6.33
C LEU A 199 -21.39 8.97 6.81
N MET A 200 -20.85 10.12 7.19
CA MET A 200 -19.45 10.23 7.58
C MET A 200 -19.24 9.73 9.00
N ARG A 201 -18.24 8.87 9.17
CA ARG A 201 -17.68 8.47 10.47
C ARG A 201 -16.17 8.69 10.46
N GLU A 202 -15.56 8.69 11.63
CA GLU A 202 -14.11 8.65 11.78
C GLU A 202 -13.78 7.75 12.97
N GLY A 203 -12.81 6.83 12.80
CA GLY A 203 -12.54 5.83 13.83
C GLY A 203 -11.29 5.00 13.60
N THR A 204 -11.12 3.99 14.44
CA THR A 204 -10.00 3.04 14.45
C THR A 204 -10.36 1.78 13.67
N TYR A 205 -9.54 1.43 12.68
CA TYR A 205 -9.69 0.21 11.87
C TYR A 205 -8.84 -0.93 12.45
N VAL A 206 -9.44 -2.09 12.70
CA VAL A 206 -8.72 -3.28 13.17
C VAL A 206 -8.48 -4.24 12.01
N MET A 207 -7.22 -4.58 11.75
CA MET A 207 -6.90 -5.63 10.79
C MET A 207 -6.84 -6.99 11.50
N ILE A 208 -7.58 -7.96 10.96
CA ILE A 208 -7.48 -9.39 11.31
C ILE A 208 -6.99 -10.21 10.10
N GLY A 209 -6.68 -11.50 10.32
CA GLY A 209 -6.17 -12.39 9.28
C GLY A 209 -7.22 -12.85 8.25
N GLY A 210 -8.46 -13.10 8.69
CA GLY A 210 -9.49 -13.75 7.86
C GLY A 210 -9.15 -15.21 7.51
N PRO A 211 -9.89 -15.87 6.59
CA PRO A 211 -11.01 -15.34 5.81
C PRO A 211 -12.38 -15.44 6.51
N THR A 212 -12.43 -16.08 7.69
CA THR A 212 -13.67 -16.15 8.48
C THR A 212 -14.03 -14.76 8.99
N PHE A 213 -15.32 -14.41 8.91
CA PHE A 213 -15.86 -13.28 9.66
C PHE A 213 -15.75 -13.54 11.17
N GLU A 214 -15.85 -12.46 11.95
CA GLU A 214 -15.67 -12.48 13.38
C GLU A 214 -16.85 -13.18 14.07
N THR A 215 -16.54 -13.99 15.08
CA THR A 215 -17.52 -14.46 16.05
C THR A 215 -18.01 -13.32 16.94
N VAL A 216 -19.10 -13.55 17.69
CA VAL A 216 -19.62 -12.58 18.68
C VAL A 216 -18.57 -12.26 19.75
N ALA A 217 -17.81 -13.27 20.19
CA ALA A 217 -16.76 -13.09 21.19
C ALA A 217 -15.59 -12.26 20.65
N GLU A 218 -15.15 -12.51 19.42
CA GLU A 218 -14.12 -11.71 18.76
C GLU A 218 -14.60 -10.28 18.54
N SER A 219 -15.81 -10.06 18.03
CA SER A 219 -16.39 -8.72 17.85
C SER A 219 -16.41 -7.92 19.16
N ARG A 220 -16.78 -8.55 20.28
CA ARG A 220 -16.72 -7.92 21.62
C ARG A 220 -15.30 -7.60 22.06
N LEU A 221 -14.34 -8.50 21.80
CA LEU A 221 -12.92 -8.28 22.09
C LEU A 221 -12.37 -7.08 21.31
N LEU A 222 -12.62 -7.03 20.00
CA LEU A 222 -12.17 -5.95 19.13
C LEU A 222 -12.77 -4.60 19.56
N LYS A 223 -14.04 -4.59 19.95
CA LYS A 223 -14.70 -3.42 20.56
C LYS A 223 -14.00 -2.99 21.85
N ALA A 224 -13.69 -3.93 22.74
CA ALA A 224 -13.02 -3.65 24.00
C ALA A 224 -11.60 -3.09 23.80
N PHE A 225 -10.94 -3.44 22.70
CA PHE A 225 -9.65 -2.86 22.30
C PHE A 225 -9.76 -1.48 21.63
N GLY A 226 -10.97 -0.93 21.48
CA GLY A 226 -11.20 0.38 20.88
C GLY A 226 -11.29 0.36 19.36
N GLY A 227 -11.57 -0.79 18.75
CA GLY A 227 -11.87 -0.90 17.33
C GLY A 227 -13.26 -0.37 17.01
N ASP A 228 -13.36 0.49 16.00
CA ASP A 228 -14.64 0.99 15.48
C ASP A 228 -15.13 0.18 14.27
N SER A 229 -14.19 -0.39 13.52
CA SER A 229 -14.46 -1.26 12.38
C SER A 229 -13.38 -2.33 12.27
N VAL A 230 -13.70 -3.42 11.56
CA VAL A 230 -12.78 -4.54 11.34
C VAL A 230 -12.76 -4.94 9.87
N GLY A 231 -11.59 -5.38 9.40
CA GLY A 231 -11.49 -6.11 8.16
C GLY A 231 -10.15 -6.80 7.98
N MET A 232 -9.91 -7.27 6.76
CA MET A 232 -8.85 -8.25 6.49
C MET A 232 -7.74 -7.68 5.58
N SER A 233 -7.56 -6.36 5.55
CA SER A 233 -6.68 -5.69 4.59
C SER A 233 -6.15 -4.33 5.07
N THR A 234 -5.61 -3.52 4.15
CA THR A 234 -5.33 -2.08 4.31
C THR A 234 -4.15 -1.74 5.20
N VAL A 235 -4.06 -2.27 6.43
CA VAL A 235 -3.04 -1.84 7.40
C VAL A 235 -1.62 -2.16 6.94
N ALA A 236 -1.40 -3.35 6.36
CA ALA A 236 -0.11 -3.69 5.78
C ALA A 236 0.29 -2.71 4.65
N GLU A 237 -0.65 -2.33 3.79
CA GLU A 237 -0.44 -1.36 2.71
C GLU A 237 -0.08 0.03 3.27
N ALA A 238 -0.80 0.46 4.31
CA ALA A 238 -0.57 1.73 4.99
C ALA A 238 0.82 1.79 5.65
N ILE A 239 1.23 0.71 6.34
CA ILE A 239 2.55 0.61 6.98
C ILE A 239 3.67 0.66 5.93
N VAL A 240 3.55 -0.10 4.83
CA VAL A 240 4.55 -0.05 3.74
C VAL A 240 4.60 1.33 3.09
N ALA A 241 3.45 1.96 2.87
CA ALA A 241 3.39 3.31 2.31
C ALA A 241 4.07 4.34 3.21
N ARG A 242 3.78 4.29 4.52
CA ARG A 242 4.39 5.17 5.52
C ARG A 242 5.88 4.92 5.68
N HIS A 243 6.32 3.66 5.66
CA HIS A 243 7.73 3.27 5.66
C HIS A 243 8.51 3.96 4.53
N MET A 244 7.89 4.08 3.36
CA MET A 244 8.45 4.74 2.18
C MET A 244 8.16 6.24 2.07
N GLY A 245 7.70 6.87 3.16
CA GLY A 245 7.43 8.30 3.23
C GLY A 245 6.31 8.78 2.30
N MET A 246 5.33 7.93 1.99
CA MET A 246 4.11 8.36 1.30
C MET A 246 3.09 8.90 2.30
N ARG A 247 2.26 9.84 1.85
CA ARG A 247 1.05 10.26 2.57
C ARG A 247 -0.02 9.19 2.40
N VAL A 248 -0.75 8.84 3.46
CA VAL A 248 -1.79 7.79 3.41
C VAL A 248 -3.13 8.38 3.81
N PHE A 249 -4.15 8.09 3.01
CA PHE A 249 -5.55 8.30 3.36
C PHE A 249 -6.28 6.95 3.34
N GLY A 250 -7.11 6.70 4.36
CA GLY A 250 -7.88 5.46 4.48
C GLY A 250 -9.38 5.74 4.58
N LEU A 251 -10.19 4.99 3.84
CA LEU A 251 -11.65 5.06 3.90
C LEU A 251 -12.27 3.66 3.87
N SER A 252 -13.01 3.32 4.91
CA SER A 252 -13.75 2.06 5.00
C SER A 252 -15.23 2.30 4.69
N LEU A 253 -15.81 1.49 3.81
CA LEU A 253 -17.25 1.37 3.67
C LEU A 253 -17.74 0.34 4.68
N ILE A 254 -18.66 0.74 5.56
CA ILE A 254 -19.29 -0.17 6.51
C ILE A 254 -20.31 -1.00 5.76
N THR A 255 -20.00 -2.26 5.49
CA THR A 255 -20.83 -3.14 4.65
C THR A 255 -21.82 -3.98 5.43
N ASP A 256 -21.54 -4.15 6.71
CA ASP A 256 -22.31 -4.96 7.65
C ASP A 256 -22.00 -4.47 9.08
N MET A 257 -22.81 -4.90 10.05
CA MET A 257 -22.60 -4.60 11.47
C MET A 257 -22.23 -5.90 12.19
N CYS A 258 -21.08 -5.91 12.86
CA CYS A 258 -20.61 -7.08 13.59
C CYS A 258 -21.59 -7.45 14.71
N CYS A 259 -21.89 -8.74 14.85
CA CYS A 259 -22.81 -9.21 15.88
C CYS A 259 -22.16 -9.10 17.27
N LEU A 260 -22.78 -8.32 18.17
CA LEU A 260 -22.35 -8.18 19.56
C LEU A 260 -23.23 -8.95 20.55
N SER A 261 -24.33 -9.57 20.10
CA SER A 261 -25.18 -10.46 20.90
C SER A 261 -25.35 -11.81 20.22
N TYR A 262 -25.71 -12.83 21.00
CA TYR A 262 -26.10 -14.14 20.50
C TYR A 262 -27.58 -14.18 20.08
N ASP A 263 -28.36 -13.18 20.45
CA ASP A 263 -29.80 -13.10 20.13
C ASP A 263 -30.08 -12.54 18.74
N THR A 264 -29.07 -11.99 18.07
CA THR A 264 -29.17 -11.43 16.72
C THR A 264 -28.85 -12.50 15.68
N ALA A 265 -29.81 -12.82 14.81
CA ALA A 265 -29.68 -13.82 13.75
C ALA A 265 -29.04 -13.30 12.44
N ASN A 266 -28.22 -12.24 12.51
CA ASN A 266 -27.59 -11.68 11.31
C ASN A 266 -26.31 -12.45 10.99
N HIS A 267 -26.30 -13.09 9.82
CA HIS A 267 -25.12 -13.75 9.28
C HIS A 267 -24.61 -12.94 8.09
N THR A 268 -23.47 -12.27 8.25
CA THR A 268 -22.84 -11.51 7.15
C THR A 268 -22.42 -12.46 6.03
N THR A 269 -22.83 -12.17 4.80
CA THR A 269 -22.41 -12.89 3.60
C THR A 269 -21.58 -12.01 2.68
N HIS A 270 -20.75 -12.63 1.82
CA HIS A 270 -19.93 -11.88 0.87
C HIS A 270 -20.79 -11.16 -0.19
N GLU A 271 -21.91 -11.75 -0.56
CA GLU A 271 -22.88 -11.20 -1.51
C GLU A 271 -23.50 -9.89 -1.00
N GLU A 272 -23.86 -9.81 0.29
CA GLU A 272 -24.36 -8.59 0.92
C GLU A 272 -23.30 -7.48 0.92
N VAL A 273 -22.06 -7.82 1.22
CA VAL A 273 -20.92 -6.89 1.17
C VAL A 273 -20.78 -6.28 -0.22
N LEU A 274 -20.86 -7.10 -1.27
CA LEU A 274 -20.81 -6.63 -2.66
C LEU A 274 -22.01 -5.76 -3.03
N ALA A 275 -23.21 -6.11 -2.58
CA ALA A 275 -24.43 -5.36 -2.85
C ALA A 275 -24.40 -3.95 -2.23
N ILE A 276 -23.93 -3.82 -0.98
CA ILE A 276 -23.74 -2.52 -0.33
C ILE A 276 -22.65 -1.72 -1.02
N GLY A 277 -21.55 -2.37 -1.43
CA GLY A 277 -20.50 -1.78 -2.24
C GLY A 277 -21.03 -1.14 -3.52
N GLN A 278 -21.89 -1.85 -4.25
CA GLN A 278 -22.54 -1.33 -5.46
C GLN A 278 -23.49 -0.16 -5.15
N LYS A 279 -24.30 -0.28 -4.09
CA LYS A 279 -25.25 0.76 -3.68
C LYS A 279 -24.59 2.10 -3.36
N ARG A 280 -23.37 2.06 -2.81
CA ARG A 280 -22.61 3.25 -2.39
C ARG A 280 -21.45 3.61 -3.32
N ALA A 281 -21.34 2.96 -4.48
CA ALA A 281 -20.25 3.16 -5.42
C ALA A 281 -20.14 4.62 -5.90
N GLU A 282 -21.27 5.22 -6.29
CA GLU A 282 -21.31 6.61 -6.77
C GLU A 282 -20.97 7.63 -5.67
N ASP A 283 -21.47 7.41 -4.44
CA ASP A 283 -21.14 8.26 -3.29
C ASP A 283 -19.61 8.20 -3.00
N LEU A 284 -19.03 6.99 -2.93
CA LEU A 284 -17.60 6.78 -2.71
C LEU A 284 -16.75 7.41 -3.83
N LYS A 285 -17.15 7.20 -5.07
CA LYS A 285 -16.51 7.78 -6.26
C LYS A 285 -16.53 9.31 -6.18
N ALA A 286 -17.68 9.92 -5.88
CA ALA A 286 -17.81 11.37 -5.75
C ALA A 286 -16.88 11.93 -4.66
N ILE A 287 -16.80 11.26 -3.51
CA ILE A 287 -15.90 11.65 -2.41
C ILE A 287 -14.44 11.56 -2.85
N VAL A 288 -14.02 10.45 -3.45
CA VAL A 288 -12.62 10.27 -3.89
C VAL A 288 -12.26 11.28 -4.97
N MET A 289 -13.10 11.48 -6.00
CA MET A 289 -12.85 12.48 -7.04
C MET A 289 -12.76 13.90 -6.45
N ARG A 290 -13.70 14.29 -5.59
CA ARG A 290 -13.67 15.62 -4.97
C ARG A 290 -12.46 15.81 -4.07
N LEU A 291 -12.06 14.77 -3.33
CA LEU A 291 -10.85 14.79 -2.51
C LEU A 291 -9.58 14.92 -3.36
N LEU A 292 -9.49 14.23 -4.49
CA LEU A 292 -8.38 14.39 -5.44
C LEU A 292 -8.28 15.82 -6.00
N LYS A 293 -9.43 16.44 -6.26
CA LYS A 293 -9.51 17.83 -6.72
C LYS A 293 -9.03 18.82 -5.66
N ASP A 294 -9.43 18.63 -4.41
CA ASP A 294 -9.17 19.56 -3.31
C ASP A 294 -7.81 19.38 -2.62
N THR A 295 -7.17 18.21 -2.79
CA THR A 295 -5.78 17.94 -2.35
C THR A 295 -4.71 18.62 -3.22
N THR A 296 -5.13 19.40 -4.22
CA THR A 296 -4.24 20.25 -5.02
C THR A 296 -3.63 21.35 -4.16
N ARG A 297 -2.29 21.48 -4.17
CA ARG A 297 -1.61 22.62 -3.53
C ARG A 297 -1.99 23.90 -4.29
N ARG A 298 -2.64 24.83 -3.60
CA ARG A 298 -3.07 26.14 -4.11
C ARG A 298 -2.40 27.25 -3.32
N LEU A 299 -2.41 28.46 -3.88
CA LEU A 299 -1.77 29.61 -3.28
C LEU A 299 -2.27 29.91 -1.86
N ARG A 300 -3.56 29.67 -1.56
CA ARG A 300 -4.15 29.82 -0.20
C ARG A 300 -3.47 28.98 0.88
N HIS A 301 -2.78 27.91 0.51
CA HIS A 301 -2.10 27.02 1.46
C HIS A 301 -0.68 27.50 1.76
N LEU A 302 -0.18 28.51 1.05
CA LEU A 302 1.13 29.09 1.28
C LEU A 302 1.10 29.95 2.55
N LYS A 303 1.93 29.57 3.53
CA LYS A 303 2.08 30.25 4.82
C LYS A 303 3.44 30.92 4.98
N LEU A 304 4.45 30.43 4.26
CA LEU A 304 5.81 30.92 4.38
C LEU A 304 6.54 30.80 3.05
N VAL A 305 7.35 31.81 2.72
CA VAL A 305 8.36 31.75 1.68
C VAL A 305 9.70 32.03 2.33
N ALA A 306 10.72 31.26 2.00
CA ALA A 306 12.05 31.46 2.53
C ALA A 306 13.10 31.23 1.44
N VAL A 307 14.23 31.93 1.56
CA VAL A 307 15.43 31.64 0.76
C VAL A 307 16.52 31.19 1.71
N ARG A 308 17.31 30.18 1.32
CA ARG A 308 18.49 29.74 2.05
C ARG A 308 19.75 29.88 1.20
N ASN A 309 20.85 30.25 1.87
CA ASN A 309 22.16 30.45 1.27
C ASN A 309 22.13 31.43 0.09
N LEU A 310 21.53 32.61 0.30
CA LEU A 310 21.45 33.66 -0.71
C LEU A 310 22.87 34.07 -1.14
N LYS A 311 23.20 33.89 -2.42
CA LYS A 311 24.45 34.36 -3.02
C LYS A 311 24.19 35.66 -3.78
N CYS A 312 24.75 36.74 -3.26
CA CYS A 312 24.76 38.05 -3.90
C CYS A 312 26.21 38.41 -4.27
N GLN A 313 26.49 38.63 -5.55
CA GLN A 313 27.76 39.21 -5.96
C GLN A 313 27.76 40.70 -5.58
N PHE A 314 28.33 41.02 -4.43
CA PHE A 314 28.64 42.40 -4.08
C PHE A 314 29.99 42.79 -4.66
N GLN A 315 30.06 43.97 -5.25
CA GLN A 315 31.36 44.61 -5.47
C GLN A 315 32.03 44.80 -4.10
N SER A 316 33.32 44.43 -4.05
CA SER A 316 34.16 44.41 -2.84
C SER A 316 33.89 45.60 -1.91
N GLY A 317 33.49 45.31 -0.65
CA GLY A 317 33.48 46.28 0.45
C GLY A 317 32.13 46.81 0.96
N LYS A 318 30.97 46.30 0.51
CA LYS A 318 29.66 46.70 1.10
C LYS A 318 29.25 45.77 2.24
N GLU A 319 28.96 46.36 3.40
CA GLU A 319 28.49 45.66 4.60
C GLU A 319 27.13 44.98 4.40
N LEU A 320 26.94 43.82 5.04
CA LEU A 320 25.69 43.05 5.03
C LEU A 320 24.50 43.86 5.58
N SER A 321 24.77 44.87 6.41
CA SER A 321 23.81 45.75 7.09
C SER A 321 22.88 46.51 6.12
N ASP A 322 23.33 46.80 4.90
CA ASP A 322 22.60 47.59 3.91
C ASP A 322 21.75 46.75 2.93
N LEU A 323 21.74 45.42 3.06
CA LEU A 323 20.96 44.54 2.20
C LEU A 323 19.51 44.45 2.69
N GLU A 324 18.56 44.84 1.84
CA GLU A 324 17.14 44.52 2.00
C GLU A 324 16.72 43.46 0.98
N THR A 325 15.96 42.45 1.41
CA THR A 325 15.38 41.41 0.55
C THR A 325 13.86 41.43 0.65
N PHE A 326 13.17 41.26 -0.47
CA PHE A 326 11.72 41.05 -0.51
C PHE A 326 11.35 40.18 -1.71
N PHE A 327 10.17 39.57 -1.68
CA PHE A 327 9.64 38.83 -2.81
C PHE A 327 8.33 39.43 -3.32
N CYS A 328 8.06 39.21 -4.60
CA CYS A 328 6.81 39.52 -5.25
C CYS A 328 6.20 38.27 -5.87
N LEU A 329 4.87 38.21 -5.93
CA LEU A 329 4.13 37.17 -6.62
C LEU A 329 3.45 37.74 -7.88
N HIS A 330 3.60 37.02 -8.98
CA HIS A 330 3.03 37.34 -10.29
C HIS A 330 2.27 36.13 -10.83
N LYS A 331 1.28 36.35 -11.71
CA LYS A 331 0.49 35.28 -12.34
C LYS A 331 1.30 34.59 -13.44
N ASP A 332 2.01 35.40 -14.22
CA ASP A 332 2.88 35.03 -15.34
C ASP A 332 4.03 36.06 -15.46
N ARG A 333 4.95 35.84 -16.41
CA ARG A 333 6.16 36.67 -16.60
C ARG A 333 5.85 38.13 -16.98
N ASP A 334 4.72 38.36 -17.61
CA ASP A 334 4.32 39.65 -18.18
C ASP A 334 3.33 40.41 -17.28
N SER A 335 2.73 39.71 -16.31
CA SER A 335 1.80 40.28 -15.34
C SER A 335 2.50 41.14 -14.27
N LYS A 336 1.85 42.25 -13.91
CA LYS A 336 2.25 43.04 -12.73
C LYS A 336 2.15 42.22 -11.45
N GLU A 337 3.00 42.53 -10.47
CA GLU A 337 2.94 41.93 -9.14
C GLU A 337 1.56 42.14 -8.54
N PHE A 338 0.95 41.07 -8.03
CA PHE A 338 -0.30 41.17 -7.27
C PHE A 338 -0.04 41.15 -5.77
N TYR A 339 1.15 40.74 -5.35
CA TYR A 339 1.56 40.73 -3.94
C TYR A 339 3.05 41.06 -3.82
N GLN A 340 3.39 41.86 -2.81
CA GLN A 340 4.77 42.18 -2.43
C GLN A 340 4.93 41.97 -0.92
N SER A 341 6.01 41.31 -0.51
CA SER A 341 6.30 41.04 0.88
C SER A 341 6.88 42.23 1.66
N GLU A 342 6.91 42.07 2.99
CA GLU A 342 7.78 42.87 3.85
C GLU A 342 9.26 42.72 3.45
N ARG A 343 10.06 43.72 3.82
CA ARG A 343 11.50 43.73 3.56
C ARG A 343 12.25 43.17 4.76
N ILE A 344 13.14 42.21 4.51
CA ILE A 344 14.03 41.64 5.52
C ILE A 344 15.43 42.20 5.30
N THR A 345 15.99 42.81 6.34
CA THR A 345 17.32 43.40 6.30
C THR A 345 18.40 42.47 6.82
N ALA A 346 19.63 42.63 6.32
CA ALA A 346 20.85 42.00 6.85
C ALA A 346 20.80 40.47 7.02
N SER A 347 20.10 39.75 6.14
CA SER A 347 19.99 38.29 6.20
C SER A 347 20.21 37.63 4.85
N LEU A 348 21.08 36.61 4.82
CA LEU A 348 21.26 35.70 3.68
C LEU A 348 20.30 34.51 3.72
N ASN A 349 19.47 34.42 4.76
CA ASN A 349 18.48 33.37 4.96
C ASN A 349 17.09 33.99 5.27
N PRO A 350 16.58 34.90 4.41
CA PRO A 350 15.32 35.57 4.67
C PRO A 350 14.17 34.56 4.73
N SER A 351 13.23 34.80 5.64
CA SER A 351 12.01 33.99 5.79
C SER A 351 10.83 34.92 6.03
N TRP A 352 9.89 34.93 5.11
CA TRP A 352 8.68 35.74 5.19
C TRP A 352 7.53 34.86 5.65
N GLN A 353 6.86 35.25 6.72
CA GLN A 353 5.79 34.47 7.36
C GLN A 353 4.49 35.27 7.51
N SER A 354 4.59 36.59 7.36
CA SER A 354 3.60 37.58 7.76
C SER A 354 2.71 38.01 6.59
N PHE A 355 2.08 37.07 5.87
CA PHE A 355 1.29 37.44 4.70
C PHE A 355 -0.04 36.74 4.56
N ASP A 356 -1.08 37.56 4.39
CA ASP A 356 -2.46 37.12 4.25
C ASP A 356 -2.88 37.19 2.78
N ILE A 357 -2.82 36.03 2.12
CA ILE A 357 -3.17 35.89 0.71
C ILE A 357 -4.69 35.84 0.50
N SER A 358 -5.49 35.73 1.59
CA SER A 358 -6.96 35.66 1.50
C SER A 358 -7.57 36.87 0.80
N ARG A 359 -6.92 38.04 0.84
CA ARG A 359 -7.38 39.29 0.23
C ARG A 359 -7.38 39.31 -1.31
N TYR A 360 -6.88 38.27 -1.98
CA TYR A 360 -6.68 38.24 -3.43
C TYR A 360 -7.52 37.17 -4.14
N GLU A 361 -8.75 36.93 -3.65
CA GLU A 361 -9.66 35.81 -3.96
C GLU A 361 -9.71 35.37 -5.44
N ASP A 362 -9.79 36.30 -6.39
CA ASP A 362 -9.89 35.99 -7.83
C ASP A 362 -8.61 35.37 -8.44
N LYS A 363 -7.46 35.46 -7.75
CA LYS A 363 -6.16 34.93 -8.21
C LYS A 363 -5.66 33.75 -7.36
N ILE A 364 -6.42 33.31 -6.35
CA ILE A 364 -6.03 32.26 -5.38
C ILE A 364 -6.08 30.83 -5.97
N ASN A 365 -6.82 30.63 -7.07
CA ASN A 365 -7.01 29.31 -7.66
C ASN A 365 -5.88 28.85 -8.60
N THR A 366 -4.80 29.62 -8.76
CA THR A 366 -3.68 29.20 -9.60
C THR A 366 -2.77 28.21 -8.88
N THR A 367 -2.48 27.08 -9.54
CA THR A 367 -1.50 26.06 -9.12
C THR A 367 -0.06 26.43 -9.48
N THR A 368 0.09 27.39 -10.40
CA THR A 368 1.37 27.92 -10.87
C THR A 368 1.44 29.41 -10.57
N LEU A 369 2.60 29.88 -10.12
CA LEU A 369 2.86 31.29 -9.87
C LEU A 369 4.33 31.62 -10.11
N LEU A 370 4.62 32.87 -10.43
CA LEU A 370 5.97 33.36 -10.57
C LEU A 370 6.39 34.07 -9.28
N VAL A 371 7.44 33.56 -8.64
CA VAL A 371 8.06 34.16 -7.45
C VAL A 371 9.30 34.91 -7.88
N ARG A 372 9.30 36.22 -7.65
CA ARG A 372 10.47 37.08 -7.89
C ARG A 372 11.07 37.53 -6.57
N VAL A 373 12.34 37.23 -6.33
CA VAL A 373 13.07 37.70 -5.15
C VAL A 373 13.99 38.83 -5.56
N TRP A 374 13.80 39.97 -4.92
CA TRP A 374 14.53 41.21 -5.17
C TRP A 374 15.48 41.50 -4.02
N VAL A 375 16.64 42.05 -4.36
CA VAL A 375 17.56 42.67 -3.42
C VAL A 375 17.67 44.14 -3.71
N LYS A 376 17.49 44.93 -2.65
CA LYS A 376 17.65 46.37 -2.68
C LYS A 376 18.84 46.76 -1.82
N ASN A 377 19.65 47.65 -2.38
CA ASN A 377 20.75 48.34 -1.72
C ASN A 377 20.49 49.86 -1.84
N LYS A 378 21.23 50.69 -1.11
CA LYS A 378 21.08 52.17 -1.09
C LYS A 378 21.02 52.82 -2.48
N THR A 379 21.68 52.23 -3.48
CA THR A 379 21.82 52.80 -4.83
C THR A 379 21.12 52.03 -5.95
N SER A 380 20.62 50.81 -5.71
CA SER A 380 20.01 49.99 -6.78
C SER A 380 19.11 48.88 -6.24
N THR A 381 18.09 48.51 -7.01
CA THR A 381 17.26 47.32 -6.79
C THR A 381 17.53 46.34 -7.92
N ARG A 382 17.84 45.08 -7.59
CA ARG A 382 18.18 44.03 -8.56
C ARG A 382 17.32 42.80 -8.31
N LEU A 383 16.85 42.17 -9.40
CA LEU A 383 16.20 40.87 -9.37
C LEU A 383 17.25 39.78 -9.17
N LEU A 384 17.10 38.95 -8.13
CA LEU A 384 17.99 37.82 -7.88
C LEU A 384 17.41 36.50 -8.38
N LEU A 385 16.15 36.24 -8.06
CA LEU A 385 15.48 35.00 -8.41
C LEU A 385 14.21 35.32 -9.16
N ASP A 386 13.99 34.64 -10.27
CA ASP A 386 12.79 34.72 -11.09
C ASP A 386 12.33 33.30 -11.39
N TRP A 387 11.47 32.76 -10.54
CA TRP A 387 11.15 31.34 -10.55
C TRP A 387 9.68 31.09 -10.79
N MET A 388 9.36 30.42 -11.91
CA MET A 388 8.02 29.89 -12.15
C MET A 388 7.85 28.61 -11.32
N VAL A 389 6.93 28.66 -10.37
CA VAL A 389 6.73 27.63 -9.36
C VAL A 389 5.41 26.94 -9.62
N GLU A 390 5.46 25.64 -9.82
CA GLU A 390 4.28 24.78 -9.79
C GLU A 390 4.13 24.20 -8.38
N LEU A 391 3.12 24.65 -7.64
CA LEU A 391 2.91 24.28 -6.23
C LEU A 391 2.75 22.76 -6.03
N ASN A 392 2.17 22.08 -7.02
CA ASN A 392 2.00 20.63 -6.99
C ASN A 392 3.31 19.86 -7.24
N ALA A 393 4.28 20.48 -7.90
CA ALA A 393 5.58 19.87 -8.21
C ALA A 393 6.60 20.05 -7.07
N LEU A 394 6.28 20.81 -6.01
CA LEU A 394 7.16 21.02 -4.88
C LEU A 394 7.50 19.69 -4.16
N GLU A 395 8.78 19.48 -3.89
CA GLU A 395 9.33 18.35 -3.15
C GLU A 395 9.23 18.57 -1.65
N TYR A 396 8.80 17.57 -0.90
CA TYR A 396 8.79 17.61 0.56
C TYR A 396 10.22 17.71 1.10
N LEU A 397 10.44 18.62 2.04
CA LEU A 397 11.72 18.83 2.70
C LEU A 397 11.69 18.32 4.14
N ALA A 398 10.79 18.86 4.98
CA ALA A 398 10.70 18.52 6.41
C ALA A 398 9.41 19.06 7.05
N ASP A 399 9.01 18.49 8.20
CA ASP A 399 7.90 18.99 9.03
C ASP A 399 8.29 20.26 9.81
N LYS A 400 9.58 20.45 10.11
CA LYS A 400 10.10 21.67 10.75
C LYS A 400 11.32 22.19 10.01
N LEU A 401 11.35 23.49 9.74
CA LEU A 401 12.49 24.16 9.14
C LEU A 401 13.62 24.24 10.18
N GLN A 402 14.54 23.29 10.14
CA GLN A 402 15.68 23.28 11.05
C GLN A 402 16.64 24.44 10.71
N GLN A 403 17.01 25.20 11.72
CA GLN A 403 18.14 26.13 11.67
C GLN A 403 19.44 25.32 11.78
N ASP A 404 20.17 25.21 10.67
CA ASP A 404 21.60 24.90 10.55
C ASP A 404 22.21 23.63 11.20
N LYS A 405 21.42 22.67 11.71
CA LYS A 405 21.96 21.38 12.17
C LYS A 405 21.47 20.19 11.34
N GLY A 406 22.04 20.04 10.14
CA GLY A 406 22.04 18.75 9.44
C GLY A 406 21.75 18.80 7.93
N ILE A 407 21.05 19.82 7.44
CA ILE A 407 20.66 19.94 6.02
C ILE A 407 21.49 21.06 5.36
N LYS A 408 22.41 20.69 4.46
CA LYS A 408 23.12 21.66 3.62
C LYS A 408 22.22 22.06 2.45
N TYR A 409 21.66 23.27 2.50
CA TYR A 409 20.91 23.83 1.38
C TYR A 409 21.85 24.22 0.22
N ALA A 410 21.43 24.00 -1.03
CA ALA A 410 22.11 24.58 -2.18
C ALA A 410 22.00 26.13 -2.15
N PRO A 411 22.93 26.87 -2.77
CA PRO A 411 22.81 28.32 -2.89
C PRO A 411 21.48 28.73 -3.53
N ASN A 412 20.86 29.81 -3.02
CA ASN A 412 19.59 30.37 -3.51
C ASN A 412 18.40 29.38 -3.49
N THR A 413 18.37 28.44 -2.54
CA THR A 413 17.25 27.50 -2.43
C THR A 413 15.98 28.21 -1.96
N LEU A 414 14.91 28.11 -2.75
CA LEU A 414 13.59 28.62 -2.39
C LEU A 414 12.79 27.55 -1.65
N ILE A 415 12.22 27.93 -0.51
CA ILE A 415 11.47 27.07 0.40
C ILE A 415 10.07 27.65 0.58
N PHE A 416 9.07 26.78 0.55
CA PHE A 416 7.66 27.10 0.73
C PHE A 416 7.14 26.36 1.95
N GLY A 417 6.66 27.09 2.95
CA GLY A 417 5.88 26.53 4.03
C GLY A 417 4.43 26.43 3.62
N MET A 418 3.90 25.21 3.52
CA MET A 418 2.50 24.94 3.20
C MET A 418 1.99 23.83 4.11
N PHE A 419 0.76 23.92 4.61
CA PHE A 419 0.16 22.87 5.44
C PHE A 419 1.04 22.42 6.63
N ASP A 420 1.66 23.38 7.32
CA ASP A 420 2.59 23.13 8.43
C ASP A 420 3.82 22.28 8.09
N GLN A 421 4.11 22.09 6.79
CA GLN A 421 5.29 21.41 6.26
C GLN A 421 6.10 22.35 5.36
N PHE A 422 7.36 22.00 5.14
CA PHE A 422 8.27 22.74 4.28
C PHE A 422 8.54 21.96 3.00
N PHE A 423 8.44 22.65 1.88
CA PHE A 423 8.69 22.12 0.55
C PHE A 423 9.74 22.96 -0.16
N ARG A 424 10.48 22.36 -1.08
CA ARG A 424 11.37 23.06 -2.00
C ARG A 424 10.90 22.83 -3.43
N ALA A 425 11.19 23.75 -4.33
CA ALA A 425 10.99 23.45 -5.74
C ALA A 425 12.08 22.47 -6.23
N PRO A 426 11.72 21.53 -7.12
CA PRO A 426 12.63 20.50 -7.61
C PRO A 426 13.86 21.12 -8.28
N GLU A 427 15.03 20.52 -8.06
CA GLU A 427 16.29 20.93 -8.72
C GLU A 427 16.22 20.61 -10.21
N VAL A 428 15.64 21.51 -10.99
CA VAL A 428 15.75 21.47 -12.45
C VAL A 428 17.22 21.80 -12.77
N ARG A 429 18.03 20.79 -13.15
CA ARG A 429 19.27 21.06 -13.88
C ARG A 429 18.87 21.78 -15.17
N PRO A 430 19.27 23.05 -15.37
CA PRO A 430 18.87 23.75 -16.57
C PRO A 430 19.52 23.06 -17.77
N VAL A 431 18.69 22.52 -18.67
CA VAL A 431 19.09 22.37 -20.06
C VAL A 431 19.25 23.79 -20.60
N GLY A 432 20.49 24.14 -20.94
CA GLY A 432 20.98 25.40 -21.49
C GLY A 432 19.97 26.53 -21.71
N VAL A 433 19.94 27.48 -20.78
CA VAL A 433 19.58 28.88 -21.08
C VAL A 433 20.54 29.76 -20.28
N GLY A 434 21.44 30.42 -20.99
CA GLY A 434 22.48 31.25 -20.42
C GLY A 434 21.90 32.52 -19.78
N ILE A 435 22.19 32.71 -18.50
CA ILE A 435 22.17 34.02 -17.83
C ILE A 435 23.48 34.09 -17.03
N GLY A 436 24.27 35.12 -17.31
CA GLY A 436 25.69 35.21 -17.00
C GLY A 436 26.05 35.19 -15.51
N ASP A 437 27.11 34.44 -15.23
CA ASP A 437 27.83 34.45 -13.96
C ASP A 437 29.20 35.12 -14.19
N PRO A 438 29.55 36.22 -13.50
CA PRO A 438 30.90 36.77 -13.52
C PRO A 438 31.79 36.10 -12.45
N GLY A 439 32.90 35.54 -12.90
CA GLY A 439 34.09 35.31 -12.06
C GLY A 439 34.33 33.87 -11.61
N VAL A 440 34.79 33.03 -12.54
CA VAL A 440 35.81 32.02 -12.23
C VAL A 440 36.87 32.18 -13.32
N GLU A 441 38.07 32.56 -12.88
CA GLU A 441 39.27 32.61 -13.71
C GLU A 441 39.53 31.21 -14.26
N ALA A 442 39.46 31.08 -15.58
CA ALA A 442 40.03 29.97 -16.33
C ALA A 442 41.03 30.57 -17.29
N GLU A 443 42.26 30.07 -17.16
CA GLU A 443 43.44 30.47 -17.91
C GLU A 443 43.22 30.44 -19.43
N ASP A 444 43.98 31.31 -20.09
CA ASP A 444 44.06 31.57 -21.51
C ASP A 444 44.01 30.30 -22.38
N ASP A 445 43.19 30.34 -23.45
CA ASP A 445 43.81 30.28 -24.77
C ASP A 445 42.98 30.98 -25.85
N LYS A 446 43.69 31.76 -26.66
CA LYS A 446 43.14 32.70 -27.64
C LYS A 446 42.87 32.00 -28.96
N SER A 447 41.74 32.37 -29.57
CA SER A 447 41.60 32.81 -30.98
C SER A 447 40.44 32.16 -31.73
N SER A 448 39.29 32.83 -31.69
CA SER A 448 38.42 32.99 -32.86
C SER A 448 37.28 33.94 -32.52
N LYS A 449 37.46 35.21 -32.85
CA LYS A 449 36.34 36.12 -33.10
C LYS A 449 36.53 36.77 -34.45
N SER A 450 35.70 36.33 -35.37
CA SER A 450 35.09 37.19 -36.36
C SER A 450 34.37 38.35 -35.65
N GLN A 451 34.61 39.58 -36.10
CA GLN A 451 33.51 40.51 -36.32
C GLN A 451 33.91 41.62 -37.28
N SER A 452 33.00 41.81 -38.22
CA SER A 452 32.86 42.88 -39.18
C SER A 452 32.89 44.27 -38.55
N VAL A 453 33.72 45.17 -39.08
CA VAL A 453 33.37 46.59 -39.23
C VAL A 453 33.98 47.10 -40.53
N SER A 454 33.11 47.62 -41.39
CA SER A 454 33.40 48.37 -42.59
C SER A 454 34.07 49.70 -42.29
N THR A 455 35.28 49.94 -42.80
CA THR A 455 35.67 51.26 -43.34
C THR A 455 36.87 51.06 -44.27
N GLN A 456 36.66 51.27 -45.57
CA GLN A 456 37.74 51.32 -46.56
C GLN A 456 38.60 52.56 -46.28
N CYS A 457 39.89 52.35 -46.00
CA CYS A 457 40.91 53.39 -46.07
C CYS A 457 41.92 52.95 -47.15
N PHE A 458 41.97 53.70 -48.25
CA PHE A 458 42.85 53.43 -49.38
C PHE A 458 44.28 53.84 -49.05
N LEU A 459 45.22 52.89 -49.02
CA LEU A 459 46.65 53.14 -49.15
C LEU A 459 47.07 52.84 -50.59
N LYS A 460 47.30 53.88 -51.38
CA LYS A 460 47.99 53.79 -52.68
C LYS A 460 49.47 53.52 -52.42
N VAL A 461 49.98 52.39 -52.90
CA VAL A 461 51.42 52.09 -52.95
C VAL A 461 51.83 52.01 -54.42
N GLU A 462 52.88 52.77 -54.80
CA GLU A 462 53.47 52.78 -56.14
C GLU A 462 54.12 51.43 -56.49
N ILE A 463 53.69 50.83 -57.60
CA ILE A 463 54.09 49.50 -58.09
C ILE A 463 55.45 49.56 -58.84
N ALA A 464 56.39 50.36 -58.34
CA ALA A 464 57.72 50.49 -58.95
C ALA A 464 58.84 49.82 -58.13
N SER A 465 58.56 49.29 -56.93
CA SER A 465 59.60 48.72 -56.03
C SER A 465 59.44 47.24 -55.65
N THR A 466 58.45 46.51 -56.20
CA THR A 466 58.26 45.09 -55.86
C THR A 466 59.21 44.17 -56.63
N LYS A 467 60.30 43.73 -56.00
CA LYS A 467 61.13 42.62 -56.48
C LYS A 467 60.35 41.30 -56.42
N LYS A 468 60.51 40.42 -57.43
CA LYS A 468 59.97 39.04 -57.41
C LYS A 468 60.59 38.27 -56.24
N SER A 469 59.77 37.92 -55.25
CA SER A 469 60.22 37.45 -53.92
C SER A 469 60.54 35.96 -53.81
N TYR A 470 60.47 35.16 -54.89
CA TYR A 470 60.74 33.72 -54.81
C TYR A 470 61.53 33.19 -56.02
N THR A 471 62.53 32.36 -55.74
CA THR A 471 63.29 31.62 -56.77
C THR A 471 62.61 30.28 -57.07
N ALA A 472 62.82 29.71 -58.27
CA ALA A 472 62.26 28.40 -58.64
C ALA A 472 62.67 27.27 -57.67
N SER A 473 63.87 27.37 -57.08
CA SER A 473 64.35 26.47 -56.03
C SER A 473 63.49 26.52 -54.76
N SER A 474 63.03 27.71 -54.35
CA SER A 474 62.18 27.90 -53.18
C SER A 474 60.79 27.29 -53.39
N LEU A 475 60.19 27.50 -54.57
CA LEU A 475 58.89 26.91 -54.93
C LEU A 475 58.97 25.38 -55.06
N SER A 476 60.05 24.84 -55.63
CA SER A 476 60.24 23.39 -55.72
C SER A 476 60.37 22.73 -54.34
N ARG A 477 61.03 23.39 -53.38
CA ARG A 477 61.12 22.90 -51.99
C ARG A 477 59.76 22.89 -51.30
N ILE A 478 58.97 23.96 -51.47
CA ILE A 478 57.60 24.03 -50.94
C ILE A 478 56.73 22.92 -51.56
N TYR A 479 56.85 22.66 -52.86
CA TYR A 479 56.09 21.60 -53.53
C TYR A 479 56.47 20.19 -53.01
N THR A 480 57.75 19.94 -52.75
CA THR A 480 58.21 18.68 -52.14
C THR A 480 57.65 18.51 -50.73
N VAL A 481 57.64 19.58 -49.91
CA VAL A 481 57.05 19.55 -48.56
C VAL A 481 55.54 19.29 -48.63
N LEU A 482 54.82 19.95 -49.55
CA LEU A 482 53.38 19.72 -49.76
C LEU A 482 53.10 18.27 -50.18
N ARG A 483 53.93 17.68 -51.03
CA ARG A 483 53.81 16.28 -51.42
C ARG A 483 54.05 15.33 -50.25
N ALA A 484 55.05 15.61 -49.42
CA ALA A 484 55.32 14.83 -48.20
C ALA A 484 54.15 14.93 -47.20
N ILE A 485 53.60 16.13 -46.98
CA ILE A 485 52.41 16.34 -46.13
C ILE A 485 51.24 15.50 -46.64
N LYS A 486 50.95 15.53 -47.95
CA LYS A 486 49.85 14.76 -48.54
C LYS A 486 50.04 13.25 -48.39
N GLN A 487 51.28 12.76 -48.48
CA GLN A 487 51.61 11.35 -48.27
C GLN A 487 51.44 10.94 -46.79
N THR A 488 51.86 11.78 -45.85
CA THR A 488 51.65 11.56 -44.42
C THR A 488 50.17 11.55 -44.07
N GLN A 489 49.37 12.46 -44.62
CA GLN A 489 47.91 12.48 -44.44
C GLN A 489 47.26 11.18 -44.93
N ALA A 490 47.68 10.65 -46.09
CA ALA A 490 47.17 9.38 -46.60
C ALA A 490 47.53 8.19 -45.69
N SER A 491 48.73 8.20 -45.10
CA SER A 491 49.16 7.18 -44.14
C SER A 491 48.34 7.23 -42.84
N VAL A 492 48.15 8.44 -42.29
CA VAL A 492 47.32 8.67 -41.10
C VAL A 492 45.89 8.19 -41.32
N HIS A 493 45.29 8.46 -42.48
CA HIS A 493 43.96 7.97 -42.81
C HIS A 493 43.87 6.43 -42.87
N LYS A 494 44.90 5.74 -43.38
CA LYS A 494 44.93 4.27 -43.39
C LYS A 494 45.03 3.70 -41.98
N VAL A 495 45.90 4.27 -41.14
CA VAL A 495 46.05 3.85 -39.73
C VAL A 495 44.74 4.09 -38.98
N ARG A 496 44.10 5.24 -39.17
CA ARG A 496 42.80 5.54 -38.56
C ARG A 496 41.72 4.52 -38.91
N ARG A 497 41.56 4.18 -40.19
CA ARG A 497 40.61 3.14 -40.61
C ARG A 497 40.92 1.78 -39.96
N SER A 498 42.19 1.39 -39.93
CA SER A 498 42.58 0.13 -39.29
C SER A 498 42.28 0.10 -37.79
N ILE A 499 42.39 1.24 -37.09
CA ILE A 499 42.01 1.36 -35.67
C ILE A 499 40.48 1.26 -35.52
N GLU A 500 39.73 1.96 -36.36
CA GLU A 500 38.26 1.93 -36.35
C GLU A 500 37.72 0.50 -36.59
N ASP A 501 38.28 -0.22 -37.58
CA ASP A 501 37.91 -1.62 -37.86
C ASP A 501 38.23 -2.56 -36.67
N LYS A 502 39.40 -2.38 -36.05
CA LYS A 502 39.79 -3.15 -34.85
C LYS A 502 38.88 -2.85 -33.67
N LEU A 503 38.48 -1.60 -33.47
CA LEU A 503 37.58 -1.21 -32.39
C LEU A 503 36.20 -1.85 -32.56
N LEU A 504 35.66 -1.83 -33.78
CA LEU A 504 34.39 -2.49 -34.12
C LEU A 504 34.45 -4.01 -33.89
N SER A 505 35.52 -4.68 -34.34
CA SER A 505 35.68 -6.13 -34.13
C SER A 505 35.82 -6.50 -32.64
N SER A 506 36.50 -5.66 -31.85
CA SER A 506 36.63 -5.82 -30.40
C SER A 506 35.30 -5.62 -29.67
N GLN A 507 34.51 -4.63 -30.09
CA GLN A 507 33.17 -4.38 -29.57
C GLN A 507 32.22 -5.53 -29.87
N GLU A 508 32.29 -6.11 -31.08
CA GLU A 508 31.44 -7.24 -31.44
C GLU A 508 31.81 -8.51 -30.65
N THR A 509 33.11 -8.74 -30.43
CA THR A 509 33.60 -9.86 -29.63
C THR A 509 33.20 -9.73 -28.17
N THR A 510 33.29 -8.53 -27.59
CA THR A 510 32.83 -8.27 -26.21
C THR A 510 31.31 -8.43 -26.08
N ARG A 511 30.53 -8.01 -27.08
CA ARG A 511 29.08 -8.22 -27.08
C ARG A 511 28.72 -9.71 -27.09
N LYS A 512 29.33 -10.51 -27.97
CA LYS A 512 29.11 -11.96 -28.02
C LYS A 512 29.52 -12.66 -26.73
N ARG A 513 30.59 -12.18 -26.07
CA ARG A 513 31.02 -12.71 -24.77
C ARG A 513 30.02 -12.42 -23.66
N ALA A 514 29.47 -11.21 -23.61
CA ALA A 514 28.42 -10.85 -22.67
C ALA A 514 27.13 -11.66 -22.90
N GLU A 515 26.72 -11.84 -24.17
CA GLU A 515 25.57 -12.69 -24.53
C GLU A 515 25.80 -14.15 -24.10
N HIS A 516 27.02 -14.68 -24.24
CA HIS A 516 27.36 -16.04 -23.80
C HIS A 516 27.32 -16.19 -22.27
N GLU A 517 27.85 -15.22 -21.53
CA GLU A 517 27.83 -15.22 -20.06
C GLU A 517 26.40 -15.10 -19.51
N ASP A 518 25.55 -14.29 -20.13
CA ASP A 518 24.12 -14.18 -19.79
C ASP A 518 23.38 -15.51 -20.00
N LEU A 519 23.60 -16.19 -21.13
CA LEU A 519 23.02 -17.50 -21.41
C LEU A 519 23.50 -18.58 -20.41
N LEU A 520 24.76 -18.53 -19.98
CA LEU A 520 25.29 -19.46 -18.97
C LEU A 520 24.62 -19.24 -17.61
N LEU A 521 24.46 -17.99 -17.18
CA LEU A 521 23.73 -17.66 -15.95
C LEU A 521 22.27 -18.10 -16.04
N LYS A 522 21.63 -17.89 -17.20
CA LYS A 522 20.24 -18.31 -17.40
C LYS A 522 20.07 -19.82 -17.33
N ARG A 523 20.99 -20.58 -17.93
CA ARG A 523 21.03 -22.04 -17.83
C ARG A 523 21.18 -22.49 -16.38
N GLU A 524 22.08 -21.87 -15.61
CA GLU A 524 22.31 -22.23 -14.22
C GLU A 524 21.07 -21.96 -13.34
N GLN A 525 20.43 -20.80 -13.53
CA GLN A 525 19.16 -20.47 -12.87
C GLN A 525 18.07 -21.49 -13.19
N LEU A 526 17.90 -21.86 -14.46
CA LEU A 526 16.90 -22.85 -14.88
C LEU A 526 17.19 -24.24 -14.30
N CYS A 527 18.45 -24.67 -14.26
CA CYS A 527 18.83 -25.93 -13.63
C CYS A 527 18.53 -25.93 -12.11
N ALA A 528 18.83 -24.83 -11.43
CA ALA A 528 18.51 -24.67 -10.00
C ALA A 528 16.99 -24.70 -9.77
N GLU A 529 16.21 -24.04 -10.62
CA GLU A 529 14.75 -24.04 -10.55
C GLU A 529 14.15 -25.42 -10.79
N VAL A 530 14.62 -26.15 -11.81
CA VAL A 530 14.17 -27.52 -12.09
C VAL A 530 14.49 -28.45 -10.91
N THR A 531 15.68 -28.33 -10.33
CA THR A 531 16.09 -29.12 -9.16
C THR A 531 15.18 -28.84 -7.97
N TRP A 532 14.89 -27.56 -7.70
CA TRP A 532 14.00 -27.15 -6.62
C TRP A 532 12.56 -27.64 -6.84
N ARG A 533 12.02 -27.47 -8.05
CA ARG A 533 10.66 -27.93 -8.39
C ARG A 533 10.54 -29.45 -8.25
N THR A 534 11.55 -30.21 -8.69
CA THR A 534 11.59 -31.67 -8.53
C THR A 534 11.57 -32.07 -7.05
N ALA A 535 12.37 -31.39 -6.21
CA ALA A 535 12.36 -31.64 -4.77
C ALA A 535 11.02 -31.31 -4.11
N SER A 536 10.37 -30.22 -4.52
CA SER A 536 9.03 -29.84 -4.04
C SER A 536 7.97 -30.85 -4.43
N VAL A 537 7.98 -31.35 -5.67
CA VAL A 537 7.05 -32.40 -6.12
C VAL A 537 7.25 -33.70 -5.33
N ASN A 538 8.50 -34.10 -5.08
CA ASN A 538 8.78 -35.28 -4.27
C ASN A 538 8.26 -35.13 -2.84
N LYS A 539 8.44 -33.96 -2.20
CA LYS A 539 7.85 -33.69 -0.87
C LYS A 539 6.33 -33.76 -0.87
N MET A 540 5.68 -33.22 -1.90
CA MET A 540 4.23 -33.30 -2.04
C MET A 540 3.75 -34.75 -2.20
N LYS A 541 4.51 -35.57 -2.95
CA LYS A 541 4.23 -36.99 -3.11
C LYS A 541 4.38 -37.76 -1.80
N ASP A 542 5.47 -37.53 -1.06
CA ASP A 542 5.69 -38.14 0.26
C ASP A 542 4.57 -37.78 1.25
N HIS A 543 4.10 -36.52 1.21
CA HIS A 543 2.99 -36.06 2.03
C HIS A 543 1.65 -36.71 1.63
N ALA A 544 1.39 -36.85 0.32
CA ALA A 544 0.22 -37.56 -0.19
C ALA A 544 0.23 -39.04 0.24
N ASP A 545 1.38 -39.70 0.18
CA ASP A 545 1.54 -41.10 0.62
C ASP A 545 1.37 -41.24 2.14
N GLN A 546 1.75 -40.23 2.92
CA GLN A 546 1.49 -40.18 4.37
C GLN A 546 0.00 -40.02 4.67
N LEU A 547 -0.68 -39.11 3.99
CA LEU A 547 -2.13 -38.92 4.12
C LEU A 547 -2.90 -40.18 3.71
N HIS A 548 -2.49 -40.84 2.63
CA HIS A 548 -3.14 -42.06 2.17
C HIS A 548 -3.02 -43.19 3.21
N ARG A 549 -1.84 -43.35 3.84
CA ARG A 549 -1.66 -44.30 4.95
C ARG A 549 -2.53 -43.97 6.16
N SER A 550 -2.58 -42.69 6.56
CA SER A 550 -3.42 -42.27 7.68
C SER A 550 -4.92 -42.50 7.42
N ASN A 551 -5.38 -42.23 6.19
CA ASN A 551 -6.77 -42.50 5.80
C ASN A 551 -7.09 -44.00 5.82
N GLN A 552 -6.20 -44.86 5.32
CA GLN A 552 -6.37 -46.31 5.41
C GLN A 552 -6.45 -46.81 6.86
N GLU A 553 -5.61 -46.28 7.75
CA GLU A 553 -5.66 -46.59 9.18
C GLU A 553 -7.01 -46.16 9.79
N GLN A 554 -7.49 -44.96 9.47
CA GLN A 554 -8.80 -44.48 9.93
C GLN A 554 -9.96 -45.32 9.38
N GLU A 555 -9.93 -45.72 8.12
CA GLU A 555 -10.96 -46.59 7.52
C GLU A 555 -11.02 -47.95 8.22
N THR A 556 -9.87 -48.57 8.50
CA THR A 556 -9.83 -49.84 9.23
C THR A 556 -10.33 -49.70 10.67
N ALA A 557 -10.02 -48.59 11.34
CA ALA A 557 -10.52 -48.28 12.67
C ALA A 557 -12.05 -48.05 12.66
N MET A 558 -12.57 -47.30 11.69
CA MET A 558 -14.00 -47.08 11.52
C MET A 558 -14.75 -48.37 11.22
N LYS A 559 -14.17 -49.27 10.41
CA LYS A 559 -14.76 -50.59 10.13
C LYS A 559 -14.87 -51.44 11.41
N LYS A 560 -13.80 -51.51 12.21
CA LYS A 560 -13.84 -52.19 13.52
C LYS A 560 -14.87 -51.58 14.48
N ASN A 561 -14.99 -50.26 14.50
CA ASN A 561 -15.99 -49.58 15.33
C ASN A 561 -17.41 -49.87 14.87
N LYS A 562 -17.65 -49.95 13.56
CA LYS A 562 -18.94 -50.35 13.00
C LYS A 562 -19.33 -51.78 13.40
N GLU A 563 -18.41 -52.72 13.28
CA GLU A 563 -18.62 -54.12 13.71
C GLU A 563 -18.99 -54.22 15.20
N LYS A 564 -18.27 -53.48 16.06
CA LYS A 564 -18.60 -53.39 17.50
C LYS A 564 -19.95 -52.76 17.77
N LEU A 565 -20.35 -51.76 16.98
CA LEU A 565 -21.66 -51.11 17.12
C LEU A 565 -22.79 -52.06 16.73
N GLU A 566 -22.62 -52.83 15.65
CA GLU A 566 -23.59 -53.84 15.20
C GLU A 566 -23.74 -54.98 16.22
N GLU A 567 -22.65 -55.38 16.88
CA GLU A 567 -22.69 -56.33 18.00
C GLU A 567 -23.51 -55.79 19.18
N LYS A 568 -23.23 -54.56 19.63
CA LYS A 568 -24.00 -53.91 20.71
C LYS A 568 -25.47 -53.73 20.37
N GLN A 569 -25.80 -53.42 19.11
CA GLN A 569 -27.19 -53.31 18.66
C GLN A 569 -27.92 -54.65 18.73
N ARG A 570 -27.25 -55.76 18.38
CA ARG A 570 -27.82 -57.11 18.53
C ARG A 570 -28.06 -57.46 19.99
N GLU A 571 -27.09 -57.21 20.87
CA GLU A 571 -27.26 -57.42 22.31
C GLU A 571 -28.42 -56.61 22.88
N GLN A 572 -28.58 -55.34 22.46
CA GLN A 572 -29.68 -54.50 22.90
C GLN A 572 -31.04 -55.00 22.41
N ALA A 573 -31.10 -55.52 21.18
CA ALA A 573 -32.31 -56.12 20.63
C ALA A 573 -32.72 -57.39 21.39
N GLU A 574 -31.76 -58.24 21.76
CA GLU A 574 -32.02 -59.43 22.59
C GLU A 574 -32.53 -59.06 23.98
N LYS A 575 -31.87 -58.10 24.66
CA LYS A 575 -32.34 -57.58 25.96
C LYS A 575 -33.74 -57.00 25.88
N LYS A 576 -34.07 -56.29 24.80
CA LYS A 576 -35.42 -55.75 24.58
C LYS A 576 -36.45 -56.87 24.47
N LYS A 577 -36.14 -57.93 23.71
CA LYS A 577 -37.02 -59.11 23.57
C LYS A 577 -37.28 -59.80 24.91
N ASP A 578 -36.25 -59.95 25.73
CA ASP A 578 -36.37 -60.54 27.08
C ASP A 578 -37.22 -59.66 28.02
N TYR A 579 -37.04 -58.34 27.96
CA TYR A 579 -37.88 -57.37 28.67
C TYR A 579 -39.35 -57.45 28.25
N ASP A 580 -39.62 -57.53 26.95
CA ASP A 580 -40.98 -57.63 26.41
C ASP A 580 -41.66 -58.93 26.87
N GLN A 581 -40.94 -60.06 26.84
CA GLN A 581 -41.44 -61.35 27.35
C GLN A 581 -41.74 -61.31 28.85
N THR A 582 -40.84 -60.72 29.64
CA THR A 582 -41.02 -60.57 31.09
C THR A 582 -42.21 -59.66 31.41
N ARG A 583 -42.36 -58.56 30.67
CA ARG A 583 -43.50 -57.65 30.79
C ARG A 583 -44.83 -58.34 30.47
N GLU A 584 -44.90 -59.12 29.39
CA GLU A 584 -46.09 -59.91 29.06
C GLU A 584 -46.45 -60.91 30.16
N LYS A 585 -45.45 -61.59 30.74
CA LYS A 585 -45.66 -62.52 31.85
C LYS A 585 -46.24 -61.80 33.08
N LEU A 586 -45.66 -60.67 33.47
CA LEU A 586 -46.15 -59.84 34.58
C LEU A 586 -47.58 -59.35 34.36
N ILE A 587 -47.94 -58.95 33.13
CA ILE A 587 -49.32 -58.54 32.80
C ILE A 587 -50.29 -59.72 32.99
N LYS A 588 -49.92 -60.92 32.54
CA LYS A 588 -50.75 -62.13 32.72
C LYS A 588 -50.92 -62.48 34.20
N GLU A 589 -49.85 -62.45 34.99
CA GLU A 589 -49.90 -62.73 36.43
C GLU A 589 -50.71 -61.68 37.19
N SER A 590 -50.54 -60.39 36.87
CA SER A 590 -51.32 -59.29 37.44
C SER A 590 -52.82 -59.46 37.16
N ALA A 591 -53.20 -59.84 35.92
CA ALA A 591 -54.58 -60.12 35.57
C ALA A 591 -55.16 -61.31 36.36
N GLN A 592 -54.37 -62.39 36.53
CA GLN A 592 -54.77 -63.54 37.35
C GLN A 592 -54.97 -63.17 38.82
N LEU A 593 -54.05 -62.40 39.40
CA LEU A 593 -54.15 -61.90 40.77
C LEU A 593 -55.37 -61.00 40.95
N PHE A 594 -55.68 -60.14 39.97
CA PHE A 594 -56.87 -59.30 39.99
C PHE A 594 -58.17 -60.13 39.98
N ILE A 595 -58.23 -61.18 39.16
CA ILE A 595 -59.35 -62.13 39.15
C ILE A 595 -59.47 -62.84 40.50
N ARG A 596 -58.36 -63.37 41.05
CA ARG A 596 -58.37 -64.05 42.36
C ARG A 596 -58.78 -63.12 43.49
N ARG A 597 -58.33 -61.86 43.48
CA ARG A 597 -58.75 -60.82 44.42
C ARG A 597 -60.27 -60.62 44.35
N LYS A 598 -60.86 -60.52 43.16
CA LYS A 598 -62.32 -60.41 43.00
C LYS A 598 -63.07 -61.65 43.50
N GLN A 599 -62.54 -62.85 43.27
CA GLN A 599 -63.10 -64.09 43.81
C GLN A 599 -63.06 -64.10 45.33
N LEU A 600 -61.92 -63.78 45.94
CA LEU A 600 -61.76 -63.69 47.39
C LEU A 600 -62.70 -62.65 48.02
N ILE A 601 -62.87 -61.47 47.37
CA ILE A 601 -63.85 -60.47 47.82
C ILE A 601 -65.27 -61.04 47.79
N ARG A 602 -65.64 -61.81 46.76
CA ARG A 602 -66.97 -62.47 46.69
C ARG A 602 -67.13 -63.56 47.75
N GLU A 603 -66.11 -64.41 47.93
CA GLU A 603 -66.09 -65.45 48.97
C GLU A 603 -66.25 -64.81 50.37
N LEU A 604 -65.50 -63.74 50.67
CA LEU A 604 -65.59 -62.99 51.93
C LEU A 604 -66.93 -62.25 52.09
N ALA A 605 -67.45 -61.65 51.02
CA ALA A 605 -68.76 -60.98 51.03
C ALA A 605 -69.93 -61.96 51.24
N THR A 606 -69.71 -63.27 51.11
CA THR A 606 -70.72 -64.30 51.42
C THR A 606 -70.76 -64.62 52.93
N TYR A 607 -69.69 -64.29 53.68
CA TYR A 607 -69.58 -64.54 55.12
C TYR A 607 -69.70 -63.28 55.99
N ILE A 608 -69.78 -62.08 55.40
CA ILE A 608 -69.87 -60.80 56.11
C ILE A 608 -71.08 -60.02 55.57
N TYR A 609 -71.97 -59.59 56.48
CA TYR A 609 -73.17 -58.76 56.27
C TYR A 609 -72.89 -57.53 55.36
N PRO A 610 -73.92 -56.98 54.68
CA PRO A 610 -73.77 -56.02 53.58
C PRO A 610 -73.28 -54.68 54.11
N ILE A 611 -72.19 -54.16 53.54
CA ILE A 611 -71.75 -52.79 53.79
C ILE A 611 -72.65 -51.86 52.97
N THR A 612 -73.73 -51.40 53.61
CA THR A 612 -74.47 -50.19 53.21
C THR A 612 -73.69 -48.98 53.70
N GLU A 613 -72.70 -48.53 52.94
CA GLU A 613 -72.23 -47.14 52.87
C GLU A 613 -71.09 -47.01 51.85
N VAL A 614 -71.42 -46.48 50.68
CA VAL A 614 -70.42 -45.94 49.75
C VAL A 614 -70.01 -44.58 50.31
N ILE A 615 -69.02 -44.57 51.21
CA ILE A 615 -68.39 -43.31 51.63
C ILE A 615 -67.52 -42.83 50.47
N SER A 616 -67.95 -41.71 49.90
CA SER A 616 -67.23 -40.91 48.91
C SER A 616 -65.88 -40.46 49.48
N TRP A 617 -64.82 -41.21 49.20
CA TRP A 617 -63.50 -40.61 49.07
C TRP A 617 -63.27 -40.33 47.60
N CYS A 618 -63.44 -39.07 47.22
CA CYS A 618 -62.92 -38.49 46.00
C CYS A 618 -61.43 -38.85 45.90
N PHE A 619 -61.11 -39.91 45.15
CA PHE A 619 -59.80 -39.97 44.50
C PHE A 619 -59.76 -38.78 43.53
N PRO A 620 -58.74 -37.92 43.58
CA PRO A 620 -58.56 -36.91 42.54
C PRO A 620 -58.51 -37.64 41.20
N ARG A 621 -59.21 -37.11 40.20
CA ARG A 621 -58.97 -37.45 38.79
C ARG A 621 -57.47 -37.32 38.53
N ILE A 622 -56.75 -38.44 38.50
CA ILE A 622 -55.42 -38.52 37.89
C ILE A 622 -55.67 -38.52 36.38
N TYR A 623 -55.91 -37.34 35.82
CA TYR A 623 -55.35 -37.04 34.52
C TYR A 623 -53.81 -37.05 34.70
N ASN A 624 -53.11 -37.62 33.73
CA ASN A 624 -51.66 -37.89 33.66
C ASN A 624 -51.18 -39.20 34.29
N VAL A 625 -51.31 -40.28 33.51
CA VAL A 625 -50.54 -41.53 33.67
C VAL A 625 -49.09 -41.39 33.13
N ASP A 626 -48.64 -40.18 32.78
CA ASP A 626 -47.29 -39.97 32.23
C ASP A 626 -46.23 -39.46 33.24
N ILE A 627 -46.54 -39.30 34.53
CA ILE A 627 -45.59 -38.67 35.49
C ILE A 627 -45.22 -39.54 36.72
N PHE A 628 -45.88 -40.66 36.97
CA PHE A 628 -45.56 -41.52 38.14
C PHE A 628 -44.63 -42.72 37.87
N ILE A 629 -44.05 -42.82 36.66
CA ILE A 629 -43.00 -43.82 36.35
C ILE A 629 -41.59 -43.20 36.36
N THR A 630 -41.46 -41.88 36.46
CA THR A 630 -40.14 -41.23 36.43
C THR A 630 -39.43 -41.10 37.79
N GLU A 631 -40.13 -40.99 38.92
CA GLU A 631 -39.43 -40.83 40.22
C GLU A 631 -39.03 -42.13 40.91
N TRP A 632 -39.70 -43.26 40.65
CA TRP A 632 -39.27 -44.56 41.20
C TRP A 632 -38.19 -45.25 40.35
N SER A 633 -38.10 -44.89 39.06
CA SER A 633 -37.07 -45.41 38.14
C SER A 633 -35.70 -44.76 38.36
N ILE A 634 -35.65 -43.52 38.84
CA ILE A 634 -34.40 -42.78 39.10
C ILE A 634 -33.73 -43.27 40.40
N SER A 635 -34.51 -43.66 41.42
CA SER A 635 -33.95 -44.22 42.65
C SER A 635 -33.30 -45.60 42.46
N LEU A 636 -33.81 -46.43 41.53
CA LEU A 636 -33.23 -47.76 41.26
C LEU A 636 -32.06 -47.74 40.26
N LEU A 637 -31.92 -46.68 39.46
CA LEU A 637 -30.80 -46.50 38.53
C LEU A 637 -29.57 -45.84 39.19
N GLN A 638 -29.76 -45.04 40.26
CA GLN A 638 -28.65 -44.47 41.03
C GLN A 638 -27.94 -45.52 41.90
N ASP A 639 -28.65 -46.53 42.42
CA ASP A 639 -28.03 -47.59 43.25
C ASP A 639 -27.12 -48.54 42.47
N LYS A 640 -27.35 -48.74 41.16
CA LYS A 640 -26.49 -49.61 40.34
C LYS A 640 -25.20 -48.96 39.87
N HIS A 641 -25.09 -47.62 39.92
CA HIS A 641 -23.86 -46.93 39.53
C HIS A 641 -22.80 -46.85 40.64
N GLN A 642 -23.18 -47.14 41.89
CA GLN A 642 -22.25 -47.12 43.04
C GLN A 642 -21.56 -48.47 43.32
N GLN A 643 -21.94 -49.57 42.66
CA GLN A 643 -21.34 -50.90 42.87
C GLN A 643 -20.24 -51.31 41.87
N ASN A 644 -19.88 -50.46 40.89
CA ASN A 644 -18.85 -50.77 39.88
C ASN A 644 -17.54 -49.95 40.00
N HIS A 645 -17.24 -49.41 41.18
CA HIS A 645 -15.92 -48.87 41.51
C HIS A 645 -15.38 -49.51 42.79
N ILE A 646 -14.90 -50.75 42.69
CA ILE A 646 -13.78 -51.32 43.43
C ILE A 646 -12.96 -52.16 42.45
#